data_AF-U9STV7-F1
#
_entry.id   AF-U9STV7-F1
#
_cell.length_a   1.000
_cell.length_b   1.000
_cell.length_c   1.000
_cell.angle_alpha   90.00
_cell.angle_beta   90.00
_cell.angle_gamma   90.00
#
_symmetry.space_group_name_H-M   'P 1'
#
loop_
_entity.id
_entity.type
_entity.pdbx_description
1 polymer ?
#
loop_
_entity_poly.entity_id
_entity_poly.type
_entity_poly.pdbx_seq_one_letter_code
_entity_poly.pdbx_strand_id
1 'polypeptide(L)'
;ISFVNSICTSKGGTHVNYIADQLADRILSAVKSKKKDANIKKNQVKNHMWIFVKCLIENPTFDSQTKENLTLKVTSFGSSCNPSDAFFKGLLKCGIVDQIIEVVDFKLNKELKKTDGKKSRKITGITKLDDANNAGGRNAKDCTLILTEGDSAKSLAVAGLSEVGRDYYGVFPLRGKLLNVRDGSHKQIMNNAEIQHIKQILGLKQGKEYESTSELRYGHLMIMTDQDHDGSHIKGLIINFMDHFFPSLLRIKGFLLEFITPIVKCTKGEMELSFFTVPEFEKWKETIPDIKNWKIKYYKGLGTSSSAEAKKYFRNLNRHKKPFRAIAEGERELIDMAFNKKKADDRKEWLKNYEPGTYMNHDVNEITITDFINKELILFSRADNERSIPNVLDGLKPGQRKVLYTCFKKNFKNEVKVSSLSGAVLAEAAYHHGDASLQGTIIAMAHDFVGSNNINVLHGEGQFGTRAQGGKDAASARYISVTIPPLTRKIFHPQDDALLTYCNDDGQFVEPEWYLPILPMILVNGSEGIGTGWSSYIPNYNPRDIVDNLKRLINNEEPVPMHPWYRGFQGEFEQLSNDRYQVNGIIQKVNDESVRITELPVRVWTQSYKEQLEKWIAGTERTSSWIREYKENHTTTAVDFTVKLSEENLIAALKEGLEKKFKTSTAINTSNMVCFDGRGRIRKYNSPEEILKEFYDYRLEYYHKRKAHMIKILEIEVRKLRNKAKFLQMKIDHNLEFEGLLRNAIIDLLEKNNFERFADDKDIKDNDDEDFNISHNDHGYDYLMKSPAWSFCMEEVQKLLSKKVEKENELEDLRKKTPQRMWIEDLNDFLAFWDVSIYFMHLILYIKRNNLIIITSI
;
A
#
# COMPACT_ATOMS: atom_id res chain seq x y z
N ILE A 1 22.51 35.93 -38.46
CA ILE A 1 22.69 36.88 -39.59
C ILE A 1 21.35 37.54 -39.85
N SER A 2 21.28 38.87 -39.87
CA SER A 2 19.99 39.56 -39.96
C SER A 2 20.03 40.83 -40.78
N PHE A 3 18.94 41.08 -41.50
CA PHE A 3 18.73 42.26 -42.31
C PHE A 3 17.34 42.86 -42.05
N VAL A 4 17.30 44.16 -41.77
CA VAL A 4 16.06 44.95 -41.62
C VAL A 4 16.06 46.02 -42.70
N ASN A 5 15.09 45.99 -43.62
CA ASN A 5 15.01 46.96 -44.73
C ASN A 5 16.35 47.10 -45.50
N SER A 6 16.97 45.96 -45.81
CA SER A 6 18.30 45.85 -46.45
C SER A 6 19.49 46.38 -45.63
N ILE A 7 19.29 46.77 -44.38
CA ILE A 7 20.34 47.17 -43.43
C ILE A 7 20.84 45.93 -42.70
N CYS A 8 22.16 45.71 -42.71
CA CYS A 8 22.77 44.61 -41.96
C CYS A 8 22.76 44.92 -40.45
N THR A 9 21.87 44.26 -39.71
CA THR A 9 21.82 44.38 -38.25
C THR A 9 22.76 43.35 -37.63
N SER A 10 24.07 43.65 -37.65
CA SER A 10 25.14 42.74 -37.22
C SER A 10 25.07 42.39 -35.73
N LYS A 11 24.57 43.30 -34.88
CA LYS A 11 24.35 43.09 -33.44
C LYS A 11 22.97 42.51 -33.12
N GLY A 12 22.11 42.31 -34.11
CA GLY A 12 20.78 41.74 -33.95
C GLY A 12 19.74 42.75 -33.47
N GLY A 13 18.96 42.40 -32.44
CA GLY A 13 17.94 43.28 -31.86
C GLY A 13 16.61 42.60 -31.61
N THR A 14 15.57 43.41 -31.44
CA THR A 14 14.21 42.95 -31.09
C THR A 14 13.62 41.98 -32.13
N HIS A 15 13.89 42.16 -33.42
CA HIS A 15 13.44 41.26 -34.50
C HIS A 15 14.10 39.89 -34.45
N VAL A 16 15.41 39.84 -34.18
CA VAL A 16 16.15 38.58 -34.02
C VAL A 16 15.67 37.84 -32.77
N ASN A 17 15.52 38.57 -31.65
CA ASN A 17 15.01 37.99 -30.42
C ASN A 17 13.60 37.44 -30.60
N TYR A 18 12.70 38.17 -31.26
CA TYR A 18 11.33 37.73 -31.53
C TYR A 18 11.27 36.37 -32.24
N ILE A 19 12.09 36.15 -33.27
CA ILE A 19 12.16 34.84 -33.96
C ILE A 19 12.89 33.79 -33.11
N ALA A 20 14.07 34.12 -32.59
CA ALA A 20 14.87 33.20 -31.78
C ALA A 20 14.09 32.69 -30.56
N ASP A 21 13.25 33.53 -29.98
CA ASP A 21 12.43 33.21 -28.82
C ASP A 21 11.35 32.19 -29.15
N GLN A 22 10.62 32.36 -30.25
CA GLN A 22 9.60 31.40 -30.69
C GLN A 22 10.19 30.03 -30.98
N LEU A 23 11.33 29.99 -31.68
CA LEU A 23 12.02 28.75 -32.02
C LEU A 23 12.58 28.06 -30.76
N ALA A 24 13.23 28.82 -29.88
CA ALA A 24 13.79 28.29 -28.65
C ALA A 24 12.71 27.75 -27.71
N ASP A 25 11.53 28.38 -27.62
CA ASP A 25 10.41 27.86 -26.83
C ASP A 25 9.91 26.52 -27.37
N ARG A 26 9.78 26.38 -28.70
CA ARG A 26 9.35 25.12 -29.31
C ARG A 26 10.35 23.99 -29.08
N ILE A 27 11.64 24.26 -29.28
CA ILE A 27 12.72 23.30 -29.02
C ILE A 27 12.76 22.95 -27.52
N LEU A 28 12.68 23.94 -26.63
CA LEU A 28 12.71 23.72 -25.20
C LEU A 28 11.54 22.84 -24.74
N SER A 29 10.35 23.05 -25.28
CA SER A 29 9.20 22.17 -25.02
C SER A 29 9.44 20.74 -25.49
N ALA A 30 10.05 20.54 -26.67
CA ALA A 30 10.38 19.21 -27.18
C ALA A 30 11.49 18.52 -26.36
N VAL A 31 12.50 19.28 -25.89
CA VAL A 31 13.55 18.75 -25.02
C VAL A 31 12.97 18.39 -23.65
N LYS A 32 12.13 19.25 -23.06
CA LYS A 32 11.46 18.97 -21.78
C LYS A 32 10.49 17.80 -21.86
N SER A 33 9.85 17.57 -23.00
CA SER A 33 8.99 16.39 -23.19
C SER A 33 9.80 15.10 -23.24
N LYS A 34 10.99 15.11 -23.87
CA LYS A 34 11.90 13.95 -23.89
C LYS A 34 12.63 13.75 -22.55
N LYS A 35 13.01 14.84 -21.88
CA LYS A 35 13.85 14.83 -20.66
C LYS A 35 13.38 15.89 -19.67
N LYS A 36 12.47 15.49 -18.78
CA LYS A 36 11.79 16.38 -17.83
C LYS A 36 12.73 17.04 -16.81
N ASP A 37 13.85 16.39 -16.47
CA ASP A 37 14.83 16.88 -15.50
C ASP A 37 15.88 17.84 -16.08
N ALA A 38 15.78 18.13 -17.38
CA ALA A 38 16.70 19.04 -18.04
C ALA A 38 16.39 20.49 -17.63
N ASN A 39 17.12 21.03 -16.65
CA ASN A 39 17.04 22.45 -16.26
C ASN A 39 17.74 23.36 -17.29
N ILE A 40 17.23 23.35 -18.52
CA ILE A 40 17.78 24.12 -19.64
C ILE A 40 17.11 25.48 -19.70
N LYS A 41 17.92 26.54 -19.75
CA LYS A 41 17.45 27.91 -19.96
C LYS A 41 17.34 28.21 -21.45
N LYS A 42 16.40 29.09 -21.82
CA LYS A 42 16.16 29.51 -23.20
C LYS A 42 17.42 30.00 -23.93
N ASN A 43 18.28 30.76 -23.24
CA ASN A 43 19.56 31.22 -23.78
C ASN A 43 20.51 30.06 -24.14
N GLN A 44 20.47 28.94 -23.41
CA GLN A 44 21.29 27.78 -23.75
C GLN A 44 20.82 27.12 -25.04
N VAL A 45 19.52 27.13 -25.33
CA VAL A 45 18.98 26.65 -26.61
C VAL A 45 19.40 27.58 -27.75
N LYS A 46 19.25 28.90 -27.56
CA LYS A 46 19.66 29.91 -28.56
C LYS A 46 21.12 29.78 -28.98
N ASN A 47 22.01 29.39 -28.07
CA ASN A 47 23.43 29.18 -28.35
C ASN A 47 23.72 27.99 -29.30
N HIS A 48 22.75 27.11 -29.55
CA HIS A 48 22.88 25.99 -30.49
C HIS A 48 22.19 26.27 -31.82
N MET A 49 21.84 27.53 -32.09
CA MET A 49 21.08 27.92 -33.27
C MET A 49 21.87 28.87 -34.15
N TRP A 50 21.78 28.66 -35.46
CA TRP A 50 22.15 29.66 -36.45
C TRP A 50 20.90 30.18 -37.13
N ILE A 51 20.61 31.47 -36.96
CA ILE A 51 19.37 32.07 -37.45
C ILE A 51 19.69 33.09 -38.53
N PHE A 52 18.95 33.00 -39.63
CA PHE A 52 18.96 33.96 -40.73
C PHE A 52 17.61 34.67 -40.75
N VAL A 53 17.61 35.99 -40.56
CA VAL A 53 16.38 36.81 -40.51
C VAL A 53 16.46 37.91 -41.55
N LYS A 54 15.54 37.91 -42.51
CA LYS A 54 15.35 39.01 -43.44
C LYS A 54 13.92 39.52 -43.28
N CYS A 55 13.76 40.77 -42.85
CA CYS A 55 12.45 41.34 -42.63
C CYS A 55 12.36 42.78 -43.14
N LEU A 56 11.12 43.19 -43.41
CA LEU A 56 10.77 44.57 -43.68
C LEU A 56 9.97 45.09 -42.49
N ILE A 57 10.44 46.16 -41.87
CA ILE A 57 9.88 46.72 -40.64
C ILE A 57 9.44 48.15 -40.92
N GLU A 58 8.22 48.47 -40.51
CA GLU A 58 7.67 49.82 -40.65
C GLU A 58 8.32 50.76 -39.63
N ASN A 59 8.84 51.90 -40.10
CA ASN A 59 9.48 52.95 -39.28
C ASN A 59 10.47 52.40 -38.22
N PRO A 60 11.54 51.67 -38.61
CA PRO A 60 12.43 50.99 -37.67
C PRO A 60 13.25 51.98 -36.83
N THR A 61 13.36 51.70 -35.52
CA THR A 61 14.23 52.43 -34.60
C THR A 61 15.42 51.57 -34.18
N PHE A 62 16.60 52.17 -34.12
CA PHE A 62 17.87 51.52 -33.78
C PHE A 62 18.49 52.15 -32.53
N ASP A 63 19.49 51.48 -31.97
CA ASP A 63 20.25 51.99 -30.81
C ASP A 63 21.15 53.20 -31.16
N SER A 64 21.59 53.30 -32.42
CA SER A 64 22.56 54.28 -32.89
C SER A 64 22.47 54.49 -34.40
N GLN A 65 23.19 55.50 -34.90
CA GLN A 65 23.21 55.84 -36.32
C GLN A 65 23.83 54.77 -37.22
N THR A 66 24.67 53.87 -36.66
CA THR A 66 25.23 52.73 -37.41
C THR A 66 24.19 51.65 -37.69
N LYS A 67 23.03 51.69 -37.00
CA LYS A 67 21.85 50.82 -37.23
C LYS A 67 22.15 49.33 -37.12
N GLU A 68 23.10 48.97 -36.28
CA GLU A 68 23.54 47.57 -36.10
C GLU A 68 22.57 46.76 -35.24
N ASN A 69 21.77 47.42 -34.39
CA ASN A 69 20.86 46.79 -33.44
C ASN A 69 19.46 47.43 -33.45
N LEU A 70 18.43 46.65 -33.75
CA LEU A 70 17.04 47.12 -33.75
C LEU A 70 16.46 47.16 -32.33
N THR A 71 15.85 48.29 -31.95
CA THR A 71 15.26 48.51 -30.62
C THR A 71 13.74 48.62 -30.63
N LEU A 72 13.12 48.73 -31.82
CA LEU A 72 11.67 48.89 -31.97
C LEU A 72 10.92 47.72 -31.31
N LYS A 73 9.80 48.01 -30.64
CA LYS A 73 8.96 46.97 -30.02
C LYS A 73 8.26 46.14 -31.09
N VAL A 74 8.11 44.84 -30.82
CA VAL A 74 7.50 43.87 -31.74
C VAL A 74 6.08 44.27 -32.17
N THR A 75 5.29 44.87 -31.26
CA THR A 75 3.93 45.35 -31.52
C THR A 75 3.86 46.45 -32.59
N SER A 76 4.98 47.11 -32.87
CA SER A 76 5.09 48.24 -33.79
C SER A 76 5.81 47.87 -35.09
N PHE A 77 6.04 46.57 -35.35
CA PHE A 77 6.74 46.12 -36.56
C PHE A 77 5.95 46.34 -37.86
N GLY A 78 4.65 46.60 -37.78
CA GLY A 78 3.74 46.68 -38.94
C GLY A 78 3.40 45.31 -39.55
N SER A 79 4.02 44.23 -39.06
CA SER A 79 3.78 42.85 -39.49
C SER A 79 4.14 41.86 -38.38
N SER A 80 3.60 40.65 -38.47
CA SER A 80 3.91 39.53 -37.55
C SER A 80 4.51 38.36 -38.32
N CYS A 81 5.42 37.62 -37.69
CA CYS A 81 6.02 36.43 -38.28
C CYS A 81 5.89 35.25 -37.31
N ASN A 82 4.95 34.37 -37.62
CA ASN A 82 4.74 33.11 -36.91
C ASN A 82 5.14 31.96 -37.85
N PRO A 83 6.22 31.21 -37.54
CA PRO A 83 6.61 30.06 -38.34
C PRO A 83 5.48 29.03 -38.41
N SER A 84 5.33 28.37 -39.57
CA SER A 84 4.29 27.36 -39.76
C SER A 84 4.59 26.08 -38.96
N ASP A 85 3.55 25.28 -38.71
CA ASP A 85 3.73 23.97 -38.07
C ASP A 85 4.64 23.02 -38.88
N ALA A 86 4.61 23.12 -40.21
CA ALA A 86 5.53 22.39 -41.08
C ALA A 86 6.99 22.78 -40.81
N PHE A 87 7.26 24.07 -40.61
CA PHE A 87 8.60 24.56 -40.24
C PHE A 87 9.03 24.02 -38.87
N PHE A 88 8.15 24.07 -37.87
CA PHE A 88 8.47 23.52 -36.54
C PHE A 88 8.70 22.01 -36.58
N LYS A 89 7.94 21.24 -37.37
CA LYS A 89 8.19 19.81 -37.58
C LYS A 89 9.56 19.57 -38.23
N GLY A 90 9.95 20.39 -39.21
CA GLY A 90 11.28 20.34 -39.82
C GLY A 90 12.40 20.66 -38.82
N LEU A 91 12.22 21.71 -38.02
CA LEU A 91 13.17 22.11 -36.97
C LEU A 91 13.40 21.02 -35.93
N LEU A 92 12.35 20.32 -35.50
CA LEU A 92 12.49 19.22 -34.53
C LEU A 92 13.16 17.98 -35.13
N LYS A 93 13.17 17.84 -36.47
CA LYS A 93 13.81 16.73 -37.20
C LYS A 93 15.26 17.01 -37.60
N CYS A 94 15.76 18.25 -37.49
CA CYS A 94 17.13 18.59 -37.92
C CYS A 94 18.23 18.13 -36.95
N GLY A 95 17.89 17.37 -35.90
CA GLY A 95 18.83 16.83 -34.92
C GLY A 95 19.21 17.78 -33.78
N ILE A 96 18.78 19.06 -33.81
CA ILE A 96 19.09 20.04 -32.76
C ILE A 96 18.61 19.61 -31.37
N VAL A 97 17.44 18.95 -31.31
CA VAL A 97 16.87 18.44 -30.05
C VAL A 97 17.79 17.38 -29.45
N ASP A 98 18.27 16.45 -30.28
CA ASP A 98 19.08 15.32 -29.82
C ASP A 98 20.48 15.80 -29.41
N GLN A 99 21.08 16.73 -30.16
CA GLN A 99 22.33 17.39 -29.76
C GLN A 99 22.21 18.12 -28.42
N ILE A 100 21.14 18.88 -28.19
CA ILE A 100 20.92 19.56 -26.90
C ILE A 100 20.76 18.53 -25.77
N ILE A 101 20.06 17.43 -26.02
CA ILE A 101 19.92 16.34 -25.05
C ILE A 101 21.28 15.73 -24.72
N GLU A 102 22.11 15.43 -25.71
CA GLU A 102 23.48 14.91 -25.50
C GLU A 102 24.34 15.88 -24.67
N VAL A 103 24.29 17.18 -24.95
CA VAL A 103 25.00 18.19 -24.15
C VAL A 103 24.50 18.22 -22.70
N VAL A 104 23.21 18.02 -22.50
CA VAL A 104 22.61 17.94 -21.16
C VAL A 104 23.05 16.67 -20.46
N ASP A 105 22.99 15.52 -21.13
CA ASP A 105 23.52 14.25 -20.62
C ASP A 105 24.98 14.36 -20.22
N PHE A 106 25.79 14.99 -21.07
CA PHE A 106 27.19 15.22 -20.77
C PHE A 106 27.39 16.07 -19.51
N LYS A 107 26.61 17.16 -19.35
CA LYS A 107 26.66 18.01 -18.15
C LYS A 107 26.23 17.25 -16.89
N LEU A 108 25.12 16.54 -16.94
CA LEU A 108 24.61 15.76 -15.81
C LEU A 108 25.60 14.66 -15.43
N ASN A 109 26.13 13.91 -16.41
CA ASN A 109 27.18 12.92 -16.17
C ASN A 109 28.44 13.55 -15.56
N LYS A 110 28.86 14.74 -16.00
CA LYS A 110 29.98 15.48 -15.39
C LYS A 110 29.71 15.86 -13.94
N GLU A 111 28.47 16.16 -13.58
CA GLU A 111 28.09 16.39 -12.18
C GLU A 111 28.08 15.11 -11.36
N LEU A 112 27.54 14.00 -11.88
CA LEU A 112 27.58 12.70 -11.20
C LEU A 112 29.02 12.24 -10.94
N LYS A 113 29.96 12.54 -11.85
CA LYS A 113 31.39 12.28 -11.64
C LYS A 113 31.96 12.93 -10.38
N LYS A 114 31.36 14.02 -9.88
CA LYS A 114 31.78 14.65 -8.61
C LYS A 114 31.52 13.75 -7.39
N THR A 115 30.63 12.76 -7.53
CA THR A 115 30.30 11.78 -6.49
C THR A 115 31.04 10.45 -6.64
N ASP A 116 31.96 10.35 -7.60
CA ASP A 116 32.70 9.13 -7.87
C ASP A 116 33.61 8.75 -6.70
N GLY A 117 33.77 7.45 -6.52
CA GLY A 117 34.79 6.89 -5.65
C GLY A 117 36.16 6.86 -6.32
N LYS A 118 37.19 6.62 -5.52
CA LYS A 118 38.55 6.34 -5.99
C LYS A 118 39.10 5.13 -5.27
N LYS A 119 40.00 4.39 -5.93
CA LYS A 119 40.77 3.34 -5.26
C LYS A 119 41.70 3.97 -4.23
N SER A 120 41.37 3.83 -2.95
CA SER A 120 42.18 4.27 -1.82
C SER A 120 42.27 3.16 -0.79
N ARG A 121 43.38 3.12 -0.02
CA ARG A 121 43.57 2.12 1.04
C ARG A 121 42.62 2.30 2.23
N LYS A 122 42.18 3.52 2.50
CA LYS A 122 41.22 3.82 3.57
C LYS A 122 40.16 4.80 3.09
N ILE A 123 38.97 4.70 3.67
CA ILE A 123 37.85 5.62 3.51
C ILE A 123 37.58 6.27 4.86
N THR A 124 37.36 7.59 4.86
CA THR A 124 36.97 8.37 6.04
C THR A 124 35.64 9.06 5.78
N GLY A 125 34.90 9.40 6.83
CA GLY A 125 33.59 10.07 6.73
C GLY A 125 32.37 9.14 6.67
N ILE A 126 32.56 7.83 6.46
CA ILE A 126 31.49 6.82 6.49
C ILE A 126 31.65 5.95 7.74
N THR A 127 31.09 6.40 8.87
CA THR A 127 31.27 5.74 10.18
C THR A 127 30.64 4.35 10.29
N LYS A 128 29.59 4.07 9.50
CA LYS A 128 28.91 2.77 9.49
C LYS A 128 29.64 1.69 8.69
N LEU A 129 30.71 2.02 7.97
CA LEU A 129 31.51 1.06 7.22
C LEU A 129 32.47 0.32 8.15
N ASP A 130 32.36 -1.00 8.20
CA ASP A 130 33.43 -1.86 8.69
C ASP A 130 34.26 -2.29 7.48
N ASP A 131 35.32 -1.53 7.19
CA ASP A 131 36.16 -1.70 6.00
C ASP A 131 37.05 -2.95 6.15
N ALA A 132 37.33 -3.64 5.04
CA ALA A 132 38.24 -4.79 5.08
C ALA A 132 39.69 -4.30 5.16
N ASN A 133 40.55 -4.94 5.95
CA ASN A 133 41.91 -4.43 6.18
C ASN A 133 42.73 -4.31 4.87
N ASN A 134 42.47 -5.19 3.88
CA ASN A 134 43.16 -5.18 2.59
C ASN A 134 42.40 -4.42 1.48
N ALA A 135 41.25 -3.80 1.78
CA ALA A 135 40.45 -3.07 0.80
C ALA A 135 41.25 -1.94 0.13
N GLY A 136 41.14 -1.83 -1.19
CA GLY A 136 41.87 -0.84 -2.00
C GLY A 136 43.39 -1.03 -2.07
N GLY A 137 43.93 -2.07 -1.44
CA GLY A 137 45.34 -2.46 -1.50
C GLY A 137 45.69 -3.35 -2.69
N ARG A 138 46.77 -4.13 -2.55
CA ARG A 138 47.22 -5.12 -3.55
C ARG A 138 46.26 -6.31 -3.64
N ASN A 139 45.72 -6.75 -2.51
CA ASN A 139 44.82 -7.90 -2.41
C ASN A 139 43.34 -7.49 -2.49
N ALA A 140 43.05 -6.30 -3.02
CA ALA A 140 41.69 -5.78 -3.16
C ALA A 140 40.78 -6.70 -3.98
N LYS A 141 41.36 -7.40 -4.97
CA LYS A 141 40.65 -8.37 -5.83
C LYS A 141 40.05 -9.55 -5.07
N ASP A 142 40.60 -9.88 -3.90
CA ASP A 142 40.15 -10.99 -3.06
C ASP A 142 39.19 -10.50 -1.95
N CYS A 143 39.04 -9.18 -1.82
CA CYS A 143 38.17 -8.57 -0.81
C CYS A 143 36.71 -8.56 -1.27
N THR A 144 35.79 -8.87 -0.36
CA THR A 144 34.34 -8.84 -0.54
C THR A 144 33.71 -7.77 0.35
N LEU A 145 32.88 -6.91 -0.25
CA LEU A 145 32.01 -5.99 0.50
C LEU A 145 30.63 -6.64 0.67
N ILE A 146 30.19 -6.80 1.91
CA ILE A 146 28.86 -7.29 2.26
C ILE A 146 27.92 -6.09 2.46
N LEU A 147 26.93 -5.94 1.58
CA LEU A 147 25.82 -5.00 1.76
C LEU A 147 24.72 -5.69 2.56
N THR A 148 24.35 -5.10 3.68
CA THR A 148 23.40 -5.69 4.64
C THR A 148 22.09 -4.90 4.70
N GLU A 149 20.97 -5.58 4.84
CA GLU A 149 19.66 -4.95 5.08
C GLU A 149 19.54 -4.45 6.52
N GLY A 150 19.80 -3.15 6.73
CA GLY A 150 19.71 -2.55 8.06
C GLY A 150 20.85 -2.94 9.00
N ASP A 151 20.81 -2.35 10.20
CA ASP A 151 21.84 -2.57 11.22
C ASP A 151 21.74 -3.98 11.85
N SER A 152 20.56 -4.61 11.83
CA SER A 152 20.35 -5.99 12.33
C SER A 152 21.14 -7.03 11.54
N ALA A 153 21.04 -6.99 10.20
CA ALA A 153 21.80 -7.86 9.31
C ALA A 153 23.31 -7.57 9.39
N LYS A 154 23.70 -6.30 9.57
CA LYS A 154 25.09 -5.92 9.84
C LYS A 154 25.65 -6.61 11.08
N SER A 155 24.91 -6.63 12.19
CA SER A 155 25.36 -7.31 13.41
C SER A 155 25.63 -8.80 13.18
N LEU A 156 24.77 -9.47 12.39
CA LEU A 156 24.97 -10.88 12.01
C LEU A 156 26.23 -11.06 11.15
N ALA A 157 26.44 -10.18 10.16
CA ALA A 157 27.63 -10.21 9.30
C ALA A 157 28.91 -9.98 10.11
N VAL A 158 28.93 -8.98 11.01
CA VAL A 158 30.07 -8.68 11.88
C VAL A 158 30.38 -9.84 12.83
N ALA A 159 29.37 -10.55 13.34
CA ALA A 159 29.58 -11.79 14.09
C ALA A 159 30.20 -12.90 13.23
N GLY A 160 29.80 -13.00 11.96
CA GLY A 160 30.40 -13.90 10.97
C GLY A 160 31.86 -13.58 10.65
N LEU A 161 32.24 -12.29 10.65
CA LEU A 161 33.63 -11.86 10.43
C LEU A 161 34.62 -12.43 11.45
N SER A 162 34.16 -12.86 12.64
CA SER A 162 35.06 -13.52 13.60
C SER A 162 35.54 -14.90 13.13
N GLU A 163 34.87 -15.51 12.16
CA GLU A 163 35.25 -16.82 11.60
C GLU A 163 36.04 -16.67 10.29
N VAL A 164 35.65 -15.74 9.42
CA VAL A 164 36.31 -15.55 8.10
C VAL A 164 37.42 -14.50 8.09
N GLY A 165 37.57 -13.74 9.20
CA GLY A 165 38.54 -12.67 9.35
C GLY A 165 38.10 -11.34 8.72
N ARG A 166 38.74 -10.25 9.16
CA ARG A 166 38.48 -8.86 8.69
C ARG A 166 39.36 -8.42 7.51
N ASP A 167 40.32 -9.25 7.11
CA ASP A 167 41.28 -8.88 6.08
C ASP A 167 40.64 -8.76 4.70
N TYR A 168 39.72 -9.67 4.39
CA TYR A 168 39.11 -9.81 3.07
C TYR A 168 37.61 -9.55 3.06
N TYR A 169 36.98 -9.22 4.19
CA TYR A 169 35.55 -8.99 4.27
C TYR A 169 35.25 -7.67 4.97
N GLY A 170 34.49 -6.82 4.28
CA GLY A 170 33.96 -5.58 4.84
C GLY A 170 32.43 -5.61 4.86
N VAL A 171 31.80 -4.80 5.71
CA VAL A 171 30.35 -4.76 5.88
C VAL A 171 29.85 -3.32 5.86
N PHE A 172 28.77 -3.08 5.10
CA PHE A 172 28.08 -1.80 5.07
C PHE A 172 26.55 -2.00 5.12
N PRO A 173 25.84 -1.34 6.06
CA PRO A 173 24.39 -1.44 6.17
C PRO A 173 23.68 -0.45 5.24
N LEU A 174 22.72 -0.95 4.48
CA LEU A 174 21.72 -0.13 3.81
C LEU A 174 20.70 0.39 4.84
N ARG A 175 20.22 1.62 4.64
CA ARG A 175 19.21 2.26 5.48
C ARG A 175 17.81 1.72 5.19
N GLY A 176 17.58 1.15 4.02
CA GLY A 176 16.31 0.60 3.58
C GLY A 176 16.32 0.28 2.08
N LYS A 177 15.16 0.40 1.43
CA LYS A 177 15.04 0.21 -0.03
C LYS A 177 15.91 1.22 -0.78
N LEU A 178 16.85 0.71 -1.57
CA LEU A 178 17.73 1.52 -2.41
C LEU A 178 16.89 2.32 -3.42
N LEU A 179 17.31 3.55 -3.73
CA LEU A 179 16.63 4.36 -4.74
C LEU A 179 16.66 3.66 -6.10
N ASN A 180 15.51 3.52 -6.75
CA ASN A 180 15.46 3.08 -8.15
C ASN A 180 16.05 4.17 -9.05
N VAL A 181 17.27 3.93 -9.54
CA VAL A 181 18.08 4.92 -10.28
C VAL A 181 17.63 5.15 -11.71
N ARG A 182 16.88 4.22 -12.33
CA ARG A 182 16.34 4.41 -13.69
C ARG A 182 15.29 5.52 -13.75
N ASP A 183 14.57 5.68 -12.64
CA ASP A 183 13.44 6.60 -12.53
C ASP A 183 13.69 7.75 -11.55
N GLY A 184 14.84 7.78 -10.90
CA GLY A 184 15.26 8.85 -10.02
C GLY A 184 15.69 10.06 -10.84
N SER A 185 15.22 11.25 -10.47
CA SER A 185 15.74 12.47 -11.08
C SER A 185 17.23 12.62 -10.78
N HIS A 186 17.97 13.27 -11.68
CA HIS A 186 19.41 13.52 -11.48
C HIS A 186 19.72 14.14 -10.11
N LYS A 187 18.90 15.09 -9.66
CA LYS A 187 19.03 15.72 -8.33
C LYS A 187 18.80 14.73 -7.19
N GLN A 188 17.82 13.83 -7.30
CA GLN A 188 17.58 12.80 -6.29
C GLN A 188 18.75 11.83 -6.18
N ILE A 189 19.28 11.36 -7.31
CA ILE A 189 20.42 10.44 -7.34
C ILE A 189 21.67 11.13 -6.77
N MET A 190 21.95 12.36 -7.23
CA MET A 190 23.08 13.13 -6.74
C MET A 190 22.99 13.43 -5.26
N ASN A 191 21.80 13.67 -4.69
CA ASN A 191 21.64 13.95 -3.26
C ASN A 191 21.48 12.69 -2.39
N ASN A 192 21.41 11.50 -2.99
CA ASN A 192 21.24 10.26 -2.25
C ASN A 192 22.58 9.81 -1.64
N ALA A 193 22.73 10.01 -0.33
CA ALA A 193 23.95 9.67 0.40
C ALA A 193 24.30 8.17 0.35
N GLU A 194 23.31 7.28 0.26
CA GLU A 194 23.56 5.84 0.24
C GLU A 194 24.22 5.39 -1.07
N ILE A 195 23.72 5.88 -2.21
CA ILE A 195 24.36 5.65 -3.52
C ILE A 195 25.78 6.23 -3.52
N GLN A 196 25.97 7.45 -3.01
CA GLN A 196 27.30 8.06 -2.90
C GLN A 196 28.25 7.21 -2.07
N HIS A 197 27.81 6.71 -0.91
CA HIS A 197 28.62 5.86 -0.06
C HIS A 197 29.01 4.57 -0.78
N ILE A 198 28.08 3.89 -1.46
CA ILE A 198 28.41 2.67 -2.22
C ILE A 198 29.46 2.96 -3.30
N LYS A 199 29.31 4.07 -4.06
CA LYS A 199 30.32 4.49 -5.05
C LYS A 199 31.68 4.73 -4.40
N GLN A 200 31.73 5.43 -3.28
CA GLN A 200 32.96 5.73 -2.54
C GLN A 200 33.64 4.48 -1.96
N ILE A 201 32.86 3.58 -1.36
CA ILE A 201 33.36 2.35 -0.70
C ILE A 201 33.95 1.39 -1.73
N LEU A 202 33.28 1.20 -2.88
CA LEU A 202 33.75 0.31 -3.95
C LEU A 202 34.79 0.97 -4.86
N GLY A 203 34.85 2.30 -4.91
CA GLY A 203 35.72 3.05 -5.84
C GLY A 203 35.14 3.16 -7.26
N LEU A 204 33.81 3.22 -7.38
CA LEU A 204 33.10 3.26 -8.66
C LEU A 204 33.16 4.64 -9.32
N LYS A 205 33.33 4.67 -10.65
CA LYS A 205 33.47 5.86 -11.48
C LYS A 205 32.42 5.90 -12.59
N GLN A 206 31.76 7.03 -12.76
CA GLN A 206 30.66 7.18 -13.71
C GLN A 206 31.14 7.07 -15.17
N GLY A 207 30.46 6.24 -15.95
CA GLY A 207 30.74 6.06 -17.39
C GLY A 207 32.04 5.33 -17.69
N LYS A 208 32.64 4.67 -16.70
CA LYS A 208 33.80 3.79 -16.88
C LYS A 208 33.31 2.39 -17.22
N GLU A 209 33.84 1.82 -18.29
CA GLU A 209 33.72 0.38 -18.56
C GLU A 209 34.83 -0.37 -17.81
N TYR A 210 34.43 -1.39 -17.07
CA TYR A 210 35.28 -2.20 -16.22
C TYR A 210 35.49 -3.57 -16.86
N GLU A 211 36.72 -3.85 -17.30
CA GLU A 211 37.13 -5.18 -17.79
C GLU A 211 37.53 -6.12 -16.64
N SER A 212 37.99 -5.55 -15.52
CA SER A 212 38.37 -6.28 -14.31
C SER A 212 38.08 -5.46 -13.06
N THR A 213 38.17 -6.11 -11.90
CA THR A 213 37.97 -5.48 -10.58
C THR A 213 39.24 -4.83 -10.03
N SER A 214 40.32 -4.80 -10.81
CA SER A 214 41.63 -4.30 -10.37
C SER A 214 41.63 -2.81 -9.97
N GLU A 215 40.78 -1.99 -10.59
CA GLU A 215 40.60 -0.57 -10.26
C GLU A 215 39.69 -0.31 -9.05
N LEU A 216 39.02 -1.34 -8.53
CA LEU A 216 38.08 -1.23 -7.42
C LEU A 216 38.77 -1.41 -6.06
N ARG A 217 38.09 -1.00 -4.99
CA ARG A 217 38.50 -1.28 -3.62
C ARG A 217 38.20 -2.71 -3.17
N TYR A 218 37.20 -3.34 -3.80
CA TYR A 218 36.75 -4.69 -3.54
C TYR A 218 36.60 -5.45 -4.86
N GLY A 219 36.98 -6.72 -4.85
CA GLY A 219 36.82 -7.63 -5.98
C GLY A 219 35.42 -8.23 -6.08
N HIS A 220 34.71 -8.29 -4.95
CA HIS A 220 33.39 -8.89 -4.87
C HIS A 220 32.41 -8.01 -4.09
N LEU A 221 31.14 -8.05 -4.49
CA LEU A 221 30.00 -7.44 -3.83
C LEU A 221 29.02 -8.54 -3.43
N MET A 222 28.83 -8.74 -2.13
CA MET A 222 27.90 -9.72 -1.58
C MET A 222 26.67 -9.03 -1.02
N ILE A 223 25.49 -9.47 -1.44
CA ILE A 223 24.21 -8.97 -0.94
C ILE A 223 23.73 -9.90 0.17
N MET A 224 23.42 -9.34 1.33
CA MET A 224 22.94 -10.06 2.51
C MET A 224 21.68 -9.38 3.04
N THR A 225 20.52 -9.85 2.57
CA THR A 225 19.20 -9.35 2.96
C THR A 225 18.46 -10.39 3.78
N ASP A 226 17.38 -9.98 4.42
CA ASP A 226 16.43 -10.93 4.98
C ASP A 226 15.89 -11.84 3.84
N GLN A 227 15.62 -13.10 4.17
CA GLN A 227 15.09 -14.07 3.20
C GLN A 227 13.57 -14.00 3.16
N ASP A 228 13.10 -12.78 2.97
CA ASP A 228 11.71 -12.42 2.77
C ASP A 228 11.54 -11.72 1.41
N HIS A 229 10.29 -11.37 1.08
CA HIS A 229 9.99 -10.73 -0.19
C HIS A 229 10.63 -9.34 -0.34
N ASP A 230 10.70 -8.53 0.73
CA ASP A 230 11.29 -7.19 0.65
C ASP A 230 12.82 -7.23 0.47
N GLY A 231 13.48 -8.23 1.04
CA GLY A 231 14.88 -8.55 0.80
C GLY A 231 15.16 -8.85 -0.68
N SER A 232 14.32 -9.68 -1.33
CA SER A 232 14.42 -9.93 -2.77
C SER A 232 14.27 -8.65 -3.61
N HIS A 233 13.42 -7.71 -3.20
CA HIS A 233 13.34 -6.40 -3.85
C HIS A 233 14.59 -5.55 -3.66
N ILE A 234 15.21 -5.57 -2.48
CA ILE A 234 16.49 -4.89 -2.23
C ILE A 234 17.59 -5.49 -3.12
N LYS A 235 17.69 -6.83 -3.22
CA LYS A 235 18.60 -7.51 -4.16
C LYS A 235 18.41 -6.99 -5.57
N GLY A 236 17.16 -6.92 -6.02
CA GLY A 236 16.79 -6.44 -7.35
C GLY A 236 17.15 -4.97 -7.58
N LEU A 237 16.95 -4.09 -6.59
CA LEU A 237 17.32 -2.68 -6.67
C LEU A 237 18.84 -2.47 -6.74
N ILE A 238 19.63 -3.30 -6.04
CA ILE A 238 21.10 -3.29 -6.14
C ILE A 238 21.53 -3.76 -7.54
N ILE A 239 20.96 -4.86 -8.04
CA ILE A 239 21.22 -5.36 -9.40
C ILE A 239 20.87 -4.28 -10.43
N ASN A 240 19.73 -3.62 -10.29
CA ASN A 240 19.30 -2.52 -11.14
C ASN A 240 20.27 -1.33 -11.09
N PHE A 241 20.72 -0.94 -9.90
CA PHE A 241 21.74 0.11 -9.74
C PHE A 241 23.04 -0.23 -10.46
N MET A 242 23.52 -1.46 -10.32
CA MET A 242 24.72 -1.94 -10.99
C MET A 242 24.54 -2.02 -12.50
N ASP A 243 23.41 -2.54 -13.00
CA ASP A 243 23.14 -2.62 -14.45
C ASP A 243 22.98 -1.24 -15.11
N HIS A 244 22.36 -0.29 -14.40
CA HIS A 244 22.10 1.03 -14.95
C HIS A 244 23.39 1.88 -15.07
N PHE A 245 24.24 1.87 -14.04
CA PHE A 245 25.44 2.72 -14.02
C PHE A 245 26.76 2.01 -14.32
N PHE A 246 26.86 0.71 -14.04
CA PHE A 246 28.10 -0.06 -14.14
C PHE A 246 27.89 -1.47 -14.76
N PRO A 247 27.20 -1.58 -15.91
CA PRO A 247 26.78 -2.88 -16.45
C PRO A 247 27.93 -3.84 -16.74
N SER A 248 29.12 -3.31 -17.07
CA SER A 248 30.31 -4.12 -17.33
C SER A 248 30.74 -4.96 -16.11
N LEU A 249 30.48 -4.51 -14.88
CA LEU A 249 30.80 -5.26 -13.66
C LEU A 249 29.95 -6.53 -13.50
N LEU A 250 28.70 -6.51 -13.99
CA LEU A 250 27.83 -7.69 -13.96
C LEU A 250 28.25 -8.77 -14.98
N ARG A 251 29.15 -8.45 -15.91
CA ARG A 251 29.76 -9.43 -16.82
C ARG A 251 30.98 -10.13 -16.20
N ILE A 252 31.53 -9.59 -15.11
CA ILE A 252 32.69 -10.19 -14.44
C ILE A 252 32.22 -11.35 -13.58
N LYS A 253 32.68 -12.56 -13.90
CA LYS A 253 32.33 -13.77 -13.16
C LYS A 253 32.70 -13.64 -11.67
N GLY A 254 31.73 -13.92 -10.81
CA GLY A 254 31.92 -13.90 -9.36
C GLY A 254 31.99 -12.51 -8.73
N PHE A 255 31.80 -11.42 -9.49
CA PHE A 255 31.74 -10.07 -8.90
C PHE A 255 30.54 -9.93 -7.96
N LEU A 256 29.34 -10.28 -8.42
CA LEU A 256 28.12 -10.20 -7.62
C LEU A 256 27.83 -11.55 -6.94
N LEU A 257 27.63 -11.50 -5.62
CA LEU A 257 27.38 -12.63 -4.76
C LEU A 257 26.12 -12.38 -3.93
N GLU A 258 25.48 -13.46 -3.51
CA GLU A 258 24.37 -13.47 -2.56
C GLU A 258 24.76 -14.30 -1.33
N PHE A 259 24.33 -13.85 -0.16
CA PHE A 259 24.37 -14.63 1.08
C PHE A 259 22.96 -15.08 1.45
N ILE A 260 22.69 -16.38 1.35
CA ILE A 260 21.41 -16.98 1.72
C ILE A 260 21.43 -17.51 3.15
N THR A 261 20.27 -17.48 3.83
CA THR A 261 20.09 -18.08 5.15
C THR A 261 18.85 -18.98 5.16
N PRO A 262 18.80 -20.02 6.03
CA PRO A 262 17.61 -20.86 6.14
C PRO A 262 16.40 -20.06 6.64
N ILE A 263 15.23 -20.30 6.06
CA ILE A 263 13.96 -19.69 6.47
C ILE A 263 13.20 -20.54 7.50
N VAL A 264 13.42 -21.86 7.50
CA VAL A 264 12.79 -22.80 8.44
C VAL A 264 13.85 -23.77 8.92
N LYS A 265 13.91 -23.97 10.24
CA LYS A 265 14.68 -25.07 10.83
C LYS A 265 13.77 -26.01 11.58
N CYS A 266 13.94 -27.29 11.31
CA CYS A 266 13.23 -28.37 11.98
C CYS A 266 14.23 -29.14 12.84
N THR A 267 13.96 -29.25 14.13
CA THR A 267 14.82 -29.96 15.09
C THR A 267 14.07 -31.12 15.75
N LYS A 268 14.70 -32.30 15.79
CA LYS A 268 14.22 -33.49 16.50
C LYS A 268 15.42 -34.18 17.17
N GLY A 269 15.54 -34.04 18.49
CA GLY A 269 16.72 -34.49 19.22
C GLY A 269 17.98 -33.77 18.73
N GLU A 270 19.00 -34.51 18.26
CA GLU A 270 20.23 -33.97 17.67
C GLU A 270 20.12 -33.67 16.17
N MET A 271 19.04 -34.13 15.51
CA MET A 271 18.85 -33.91 14.08
C MET A 271 18.34 -32.48 13.82
N GLU A 272 19.09 -31.72 13.02
CA GLU A 272 18.72 -30.37 12.57
C GLU A 272 18.64 -30.35 11.04
N LEU A 273 17.45 -30.05 10.52
CA LEU A 273 17.21 -29.82 9.09
C LEU A 273 16.94 -28.34 8.85
N SER A 274 17.50 -27.81 7.77
CA SER A 274 17.41 -26.40 7.39
C SER A 274 16.90 -26.28 5.97
N PHE A 275 15.81 -25.54 5.79
CA PHE A 275 15.15 -25.28 4.51
C PHE A 275 15.34 -23.81 4.12
N PHE A 276 15.60 -23.55 2.84
CA PHE A 276 15.87 -22.21 2.32
C PHE A 276 14.65 -21.60 1.62
N THR A 277 13.63 -22.40 1.32
CA THR A 277 12.35 -21.92 0.80
C THR A 277 11.15 -22.59 1.47
N VAL A 278 10.00 -21.92 1.48
CA VAL A 278 8.77 -22.44 2.10
C VAL A 278 8.27 -23.68 1.34
N PRO A 279 8.27 -23.71 -0.01
CA PRO A 279 7.85 -24.90 -0.74
C PRO A 279 8.70 -26.15 -0.48
N GLU A 280 10.02 -26.00 -0.27
CA GLU A 280 10.88 -27.11 0.14
C GLU A 280 10.47 -27.67 1.51
N PHE A 281 10.13 -26.80 2.46
CA PHE A 281 9.67 -27.18 3.79
C PHE A 281 8.29 -27.86 3.74
N GLU A 282 7.33 -27.30 3.01
CA GLU A 282 5.98 -27.89 2.89
C GLU A 282 6.01 -29.27 2.22
N LYS A 283 6.79 -29.42 1.14
CA LYS A 283 6.98 -30.73 0.49
C LYS A 283 7.61 -31.76 1.44
N TRP A 284 8.54 -31.34 2.29
CA TRP A 284 9.11 -32.23 3.31
C TRP A 284 8.08 -32.59 4.39
N LYS A 285 7.27 -31.61 4.82
CA LYS A 285 6.21 -31.78 5.81
C LYS A 285 5.13 -32.76 5.35
N GLU A 286 4.76 -32.76 4.07
CA GLU A 286 3.85 -33.76 3.48
C GLU A 286 4.39 -35.20 3.55
N THR A 287 5.73 -35.38 3.54
CA THR A 287 6.35 -36.71 3.55
C THR A 287 6.49 -37.33 4.95
N ILE A 288 6.19 -36.58 6.03
CA ILE A 288 6.41 -37.04 7.41
C ILE A 288 5.08 -37.19 8.17
N PRO A 289 4.73 -38.41 8.62
CA PRO A 289 3.50 -38.65 9.39
C PRO A 289 3.54 -38.10 10.82
N ASP A 290 4.73 -38.02 11.45
CA ASP A 290 4.90 -37.62 12.87
C ASP A 290 5.42 -36.17 13.03
N ILE A 291 4.81 -35.21 12.32
CA ILE A 291 5.30 -33.81 12.38
C ILE A 291 5.21 -33.19 13.78
N LYS A 292 4.27 -33.64 14.62
CA LYS A 292 4.07 -33.17 16.00
C LYS A 292 5.31 -33.36 16.89
N ASN A 293 6.19 -34.29 16.53
CA ASN A 293 7.44 -34.57 17.27
C ASN A 293 8.62 -33.68 16.85
N TRP A 294 8.44 -32.83 15.83
CA TRP A 294 9.46 -31.89 15.37
C TRP A 294 9.19 -30.50 15.94
N LYS A 295 10.25 -29.86 16.46
CA LYS A 295 10.20 -28.44 16.78
C LYS A 295 10.56 -27.64 15.53
N ILE A 296 9.57 -26.92 15.00
CA ILE A 296 9.69 -26.09 13.81
C ILE A 296 9.93 -24.65 14.26
N LYS A 297 10.97 -24.01 13.70
CA LYS A 297 11.28 -22.61 13.96
C LYS A 297 11.43 -21.86 12.64
N TYR A 298 10.62 -20.82 12.48
CA TYR A 298 10.64 -19.91 11.33
C TYR A 298 11.63 -18.75 11.59
N TYR A 299 12.44 -18.43 10.58
CA TYR A 299 13.47 -17.38 10.60
C TYR A 299 13.02 -16.25 9.67
N LYS A 300 12.42 -15.22 10.26
CA LYS A 300 11.76 -14.12 9.51
C LYS A 300 12.71 -12.99 9.11
N GLY A 301 13.79 -12.82 9.86
CA GLY A 301 14.83 -11.86 9.53
C GLY A 301 16.19 -12.35 9.99
N LEU A 302 17.26 -11.76 9.45
CA LEU A 302 18.63 -12.10 9.80
C LEU A 302 18.91 -11.85 11.29
N GLY A 303 18.23 -10.89 11.90
CA GLY A 303 18.30 -10.63 13.35
C GLY A 303 17.75 -11.75 14.23
N THR A 304 16.97 -12.70 13.70
CA THR A 304 16.45 -13.87 14.44
C THR A 304 17.53 -14.92 14.68
N SER A 305 18.59 -14.94 13.85
CA SER A 305 19.72 -15.85 13.99
C SER A 305 20.65 -15.38 15.11
N SER A 306 21.04 -16.30 15.99
CA SER A 306 22.03 -16.04 17.03
C SER A 306 23.44 -15.87 16.45
N SER A 307 24.34 -15.23 17.21
CA SER A 307 25.75 -15.11 16.81
C SER A 307 26.42 -16.48 16.63
N ALA A 308 25.99 -17.52 17.35
CA ALA A 308 26.50 -18.89 17.17
C ALA A 308 26.09 -19.48 15.82
N GLU A 309 24.86 -19.24 15.39
CA GLU A 309 24.37 -19.63 14.06
C GLU A 309 25.07 -18.84 12.97
N ALA A 310 25.29 -17.54 13.16
CA ALA A 310 26.07 -16.71 12.24
C ALA A 310 27.45 -17.34 11.98
N LYS A 311 28.16 -17.72 13.05
CA LYS A 311 29.45 -18.40 12.94
C LYS A 311 29.33 -19.73 12.18
N LYS A 312 28.28 -20.52 12.42
CA LYS A 312 28.01 -21.77 11.67
C LYS A 312 27.80 -21.51 10.18
N TYR A 313 27.06 -20.46 9.82
CA TYR A 313 26.84 -20.07 8.42
C TYR A 313 28.14 -19.66 7.73
N PHE A 314 28.95 -18.83 8.39
CA PHE A 314 30.22 -18.34 7.85
C PHE A 314 31.32 -19.41 7.82
N ARG A 315 31.31 -20.39 8.73
CA ARG A 315 32.17 -21.60 8.61
C ARG A 315 31.82 -22.40 7.35
N ASN A 316 30.52 -22.53 7.06
CA ASN A 316 30.01 -23.21 5.88
C ASN A 316 29.67 -22.21 4.76
N LEU A 317 30.56 -21.26 4.50
CA LEU A 317 30.31 -20.16 3.56
C LEU A 317 29.95 -20.66 2.16
N ASN A 318 30.53 -21.76 1.69
CA ASN A 318 30.24 -22.31 0.36
C ASN A 318 28.77 -22.72 0.16
N ARG A 319 28.06 -23.08 1.24
CA ARG A 319 26.62 -23.40 1.17
C ARG A 319 25.77 -22.13 1.11
N HIS A 320 26.17 -21.09 1.82
CA HIS A 320 25.40 -19.84 1.99
C HIS A 320 25.76 -18.77 0.95
N LYS A 321 26.96 -18.84 0.36
CA LYS A 321 27.44 -17.92 -0.67
C LYS A 321 27.07 -18.45 -2.04
N LYS A 322 26.17 -17.75 -2.74
CA LYS A 322 25.75 -18.08 -4.10
C LYS A 322 26.23 -16.99 -5.08
N PRO A 323 27.12 -17.29 -6.02
CA PRO A 323 27.51 -16.33 -7.04
C PRO A 323 26.40 -16.14 -8.08
N PHE A 324 26.21 -14.91 -8.56
CA PHE A 324 25.45 -14.67 -9.78
C PHE A 324 26.32 -15.01 -11.00
N ARG A 325 25.72 -15.67 -11.98
CA ARG A 325 26.34 -15.90 -13.29
C ARG A 325 26.58 -14.56 -13.98
N ALA A 326 27.67 -14.46 -14.74
CA ALA A 326 27.90 -13.31 -15.61
C ALA A 326 26.70 -13.10 -16.55
N ILE A 327 26.21 -11.86 -16.65
CA ILE A 327 24.98 -11.54 -17.36
C ILE A 327 25.05 -11.97 -18.85
N ALA A 328 24.03 -12.70 -19.30
CA ALA A 328 23.87 -13.11 -20.70
C ALA A 328 23.14 -12.04 -21.53
N GLU A 329 23.14 -12.25 -22.85
CA GLU A 329 22.31 -11.47 -23.78
C GLU A 329 20.82 -11.59 -23.42
N GLY A 330 20.05 -10.51 -23.57
CA GLY A 330 18.63 -10.45 -23.19
C GLY A 330 18.35 -10.27 -21.69
N GLU A 331 19.21 -10.71 -20.77
CA GLU A 331 18.94 -10.61 -19.32
C GLU A 331 18.86 -9.16 -18.80
N ARG A 332 19.52 -8.21 -19.48
CA ARG A 332 19.40 -6.78 -19.17
C ARG A 332 18.00 -6.24 -19.45
N GLU A 333 17.29 -6.81 -20.42
CA GLU A 333 15.92 -6.41 -20.76
C GLU A 333 14.94 -6.83 -19.67
N LEU A 334 15.21 -7.94 -18.97
CA LEU A 334 14.45 -8.38 -17.80
C LEU A 334 14.63 -7.42 -16.62
N ILE A 335 15.86 -6.97 -16.36
CA ILE A 335 16.13 -5.94 -15.34
C ILE A 335 15.40 -4.64 -15.71
N ASP A 336 15.46 -4.23 -16.97
CA ASP A 336 14.75 -3.03 -17.43
C ASP A 336 13.22 -3.20 -17.30
N MET A 337 12.65 -4.35 -17.64
CA MET A 337 11.22 -4.65 -17.43
C MET A 337 10.81 -4.52 -15.96
N ALA A 338 11.61 -5.08 -15.05
CA ALA A 338 11.31 -5.07 -13.62
C ALA A 338 11.36 -3.64 -13.02
N PHE A 339 12.30 -2.79 -13.44
CA PHE A 339 12.58 -1.52 -12.75
C PHE A 339 12.27 -0.25 -13.53
N ASN A 340 11.91 -0.31 -14.80
CA ASN A 340 11.58 0.89 -15.59
C ASN A 340 10.10 1.27 -15.40
N LYS A 341 9.82 2.49 -14.90
CA LYS A 341 8.41 2.95 -14.73
C LYS A 341 7.57 2.89 -16.00
N LYS A 342 8.18 2.99 -17.18
CA LYS A 342 7.45 2.96 -18.47
C LYS A 342 6.98 1.57 -18.87
N LYS A 343 7.53 0.51 -18.27
CA LYS A 343 7.21 -0.90 -18.57
C LYS A 343 6.15 -1.46 -17.61
N ALA A 344 5.16 -0.63 -17.25
CA ALA A 344 4.09 -1.06 -16.36
C ALA A 344 3.24 -2.17 -16.98
N ASP A 345 2.90 -2.06 -18.26
CA ASP A 345 2.08 -3.07 -18.96
C ASP A 345 2.86 -4.38 -19.18
N ASP A 346 4.17 -4.31 -19.50
CA ASP A 346 5.04 -5.49 -19.56
C ASP A 346 5.05 -6.24 -18.22
N ARG A 347 5.09 -5.51 -17.08
CA ARG A 347 5.00 -6.13 -15.75
C ARG A 347 3.65 -6.78 -15.47
N LYS A 348 2.55 -6.24 -16.01
CA LYS A 348 1.23 -6.86 -15.86
C LYS A 348 1.18 -8.21 -16.57
N GLU A 349 1.70 -8.25 -17.80
CA GLU A 349 1.76 -9.50 -18.59
C GLU A 349 2.73 -10.50 -17.94
N TRP A 350 3.88 -10.02 -17.44
CA TRP A 350 4.82 -10.84 -16.68
C TRP A 350 4.18 -11.47 -15.43
N LEU A 351 3.44 -10.69 -14.64
CA LEU A 351 2.73 -11.21 -13.46
C LEU A 351 1.59 -12.16 -13.82
N LYS A 352 0.95 -11.98 -14.98
CA LYS A 352 -0.11 -12.86 -15.48
C LYS A 352 0.42 -14.25 -15.85
N ASN A 353 1.67 -14.32 -16.31
CA ASN A 353 2.34 -15.57 -16.68
C ASN A 353 3.00 -16.29 -15.47
N TYR A 354 2.78 -15.80 -14.25
CA TYR A 354 3.23 -16.48 -13.04
C TYR A 354 2.48 -17.80 -12.81
N GLU A 355 3.21 -18.88 -12.57
CA GLU A 355 2.65 -20.18 -12.17
C GLU A 355 2.75 -20.36 -10.64
N PRO A 356 1.63 -20.60 -9.94
CA PRO A 356 1.65 -20.94 -8.51
C PRO A 356 2.58 -22.11 -8.21
N GLY A 357 3.32 -22.00 -7.11
CA GLY A 357 4.36 -22.99 -6.75
C GLY A 357 5.72 -22.70 -7.38
N THR A 358 5.88 -21.64 -8.18
CA THR A 358 7.20 -21.16 -8.58
C THR A 358 8.00 -20.67 -7.37
N TYR A 359 9.23 -21.18 -7.21
CA TYR A 359 10.18 -20.74 -6.17
C TYR A 359 11.62 -20.78 -6.68
N MET A 360 12.51 -20.06 -5.99
CA MET A 360 13.94 -20.05 -6.29
C MET A 360 14.63 -21.27 -5.68
N ASN A 361 15.15 -22.17 -6.51
CA ASN A 361 15.95 -23.30 -6.02
C ASN A 361 17.37 -22.81 -5.69
N HIS A 362 17.76 -22.89 -4.42
CA HIS A 362 19.09 -22.49 -3.96
C HIS A 362 20.11 -23.64 -3.98
N ASP A 363 19.75 -24.86 -4.37
CA ASP A 363 20.67 -25.98 -4.61
C ASP A 363 21.34 -25.91 -5.98
N VAL A 364 21.70 -24.70 -6.41
CA VAL A 364 22.43 -24.41 -7.64
C VAL A 364 23.80 -23.83 -7.32
N ASN A 365 24.76 -24.02 -8.25
CA ASN A 365 26.11 -23.49 -8.11
C ASN A 365 26.20 -21.98 -8.42
N GLU A 366 25.40 -21.51 -9.38
CA GLU A 366 25.34 -20.10 -9.80
C GLU A 366 23.87 -19.70 -10.03
N ILE A 367 23.51 -18.46 -9.70
CA ILE A 367 22.17 -17.89 -9.89
C ILE A 367 22.15 -17.09 -11.19
N THR A 368 21.15 -17.32 -12.05
CA THR A 368 20.95 -16.51 -13.25
C THR A 368 20.07 -15.30 -12.95
N ILE A 369 20.27 -14.20 -13.69
CA ILE A 369 19.39 -13.02 -13.56
C ILE A 369 17.97 -13.41 -13.98
N THR A 370 17.83 -14.27 -14.99
CA THR A 370 16.54 -14.80 -15.43
C THR A 370 15.79 -15.51 -14.30
N ASP A 371 16.43 -16.44 -13.60
CA ASP A 371 15.82 -17.15 -12.47
C ASP A 371 15.52 -16.21 -11.31
N PHE A 372 16.46 -15.32 -10.96
CA PHE A 372 16.23 -14.34 -9.90
C PHE A 372 15.00 -13.46 -10.18
N ILE A 373 14.88 -12.90 -11.40
CA ILE A 373 13.73 -12.07 -11.75
C ILE A 373 12.46 -12.92 -11.73
N ASN A 374 12.42 -14.03 -12.47
CA ASN A 374 11.20 -14.79 -12.75
C ASN A 374 10.79 -15.80 -11.67
N LYS A 375 11.65 -16.09 -10.68
CA LYS A 375 11.36 -17.05 -9.60
C LYS A 375 11.45 -16.48 -8.20
N GLU A 376 12.10 -15.32 -8.02
CA GLU A 376 12.25 -14.68 -6.72
C GLU A 376 11.64 -13.26 -6.69
N LEU A 377 12.05 -12.36 -7.58
CA LEU A 377 11.53 -10.98 -7.62
C LEU A 377 10.03 -10.93 -7.99
N ILE A 378 9.55 -11.89 -8.78
CA ILE A 378 8.12 -12.02 -9.10
C ILE A 378 7.27 -12.26 -7.84
N LEU A 379 7.80 -13.01 -6.87
CA LEU A 379 7.11 -13.30 -5.61
C LEU A 379 6.95 -12.02 -4.79
N PHE A 380 8.00 -11.19 -4.74
CA PHE A 380 7.88 -9.84 -4.18
C PHE A 380 6.82 -9.02 -4.89
N SER A 381 6.83 -9.00 -6.22
CA SER A 381 5.92 -8.18 -7.03
C SER A 381 4.45 -8.57 -6.79
N ARG A 382 4.19 -9.87 -6.59
CA ARG A 382 2.89 -10.41 -6.20
C ARG A 382 2.52 -10.01 -4.77
N ALA A 383 3.39 -10.26 -3.79
CA ALA A 383 3.15 -9.88 -2.40
C ALA A 383 2.95 -8.35 -2.24
N ASP A 384 3.63 -7.55 -3.05
CA ASP A 384 3.48 -6.10 -3.12
C ASP A 384 2.11 -5.69 -3.64
N ASN A 385 1.57 -6.38 -4.64
CA ASN A 385 0.20 -6.18 -5.09
C ASN A 385 -0.80 -6.59 -4.00
N GLU A 386 -0.65 -7.77 -3.41
CA GLU A 386 -1.54 -8.31 -2.35
C GLU A 386 -1.63 -7.37 -1.13
N ARG A 387 -0.52 -6.77 -0.70
CA ARG A 387 -0.52 -5.82 0.43
C ARG A 387 -0.95 -4.40 0.07
N SER A 388 -0.92 -4.03 -1.21
CA SER A 388 -1.15 -2.64 -1.66
C SER A 388 -2.53 -2.42 -2.26
N ILE A 389 -3.09 -3.41 -2.93
CA ILE A 389 -4.39 -3.37 -3.61
C ILE A 389 -5.43 -4.10 -2.75
N PRO A 390 -6.62 -3.50 -2.51
CA PRO A 390 -7.65 -4.14 -1.70
C PRO A 390 -8.32 -5.31 -2.43
N ASN A 391 -9.01 -6.17 -1.67
CA ASN A 391 -9.97 -7.12 -2.21
C ASN A 391 -11.34 -6.44 -2.42
N VAL A 392 -12.06 -6.79 -3.49
CA VAL A 392 -13.38 -6.23 -3.82
C VAL A 392 -14.44 -6.54 -2.77
N LEU A 393 -14.32 -7.67 -2.07
CA LEU A 393 -15.33 -8.18 -1.14
C LEU A 393 -15.37 -7.41 0.18
N ASP A 394 -14.22 -7.16 0.82
CA ASP A 394 -14.15 -6.39 2.07
C ASP A 394 -13.61 -4.96 1.90
N GLY A 395 -12.95 -4.65 0.79
CA GLY A 395 -12.26 -3.38 0.61
C GLY A 395 -11.01 -3.21 1.47
N LEU A 396 -10.54 -4.29 2.11
CA LEU A 396 -9.43 -4.24 3.06
C LEU A 396 -8.14 -4.80 2.45
N LYS A 397 -7.03 -4.26 2.92
CA LYS A 397 -5.69 -4.81 2.72
C LYS A 397 -5.39 -5.81 3.84
N PRO A 398 -4.47 -6.78 3.65
CA PRO A 398 -4.13 -7.79 4.66
C PRO A 398 -3.83 -7.20 6.06
N GLY A 399 -3.07 -6.11 6.12
CA GLY A 399 -2.78 -5.44 7.40
C GLY A 399 -4.03 -4.93 8.13
N GLN A 400 -5.01 -4.38 7.40
CA GLN A 400 -6.28 -3.93 7.98
C GLN A 400 -7.15 -5.12 8.43
N ARG A 401 -7.10 -6.21 7.67
CA ARG A 401 -7.82 -7.46 7.97
C ARG A 401 -7.29 -8.14 9.23
N LYS A 402 -5.96 -8.20 9.40
CA LYS A 402 -5.28 -8.69 10.62
C LYS A 402 -5.66 -7.88 11.86
N VAL A 403 -5.81 -6.55 11.72
CA VAL A 403 -6.32 -5.68 12.79
C VAL A 403 -7.76 -6.05 13.17
N LEU A 404 -8.68 -6.15 12.20
CA LEU A 404 -10.07 -6.52 12.48
C LEU A 404 -10.19 -7.94 13.06
N TYR A 405 -9.48 -8.91 12.51
CA TYR A 405 -9.44 -10.27 13.03
C TYR A 405 -9.03 -10.31 14.50
N THR A 406 -7.97 -9.59 14.86
CA THR A 406 -7.52 -9.54 16.27
C THR A 406 -8.57 -8.89 17.17
N CYS A 407 -9.21 -7.82 16.70
CA CYS A 407 -10.29 -7.13 17.40
C CYS A 407 -11.49 -8.07 17.65
N PHE A 408 -11.86 -8.85 16.64
CA PHE A 408 -12.95 -9.80 16.67
C PHE A 408 -12.66 -11.02 17.54
N LYS A 409 -11.44 -11.58 17.44
CA LYS A 409 -10.98 -12.72 18.22
C LYS A 409 -10.89 -12.41 19.72
N LYS A 410 -10.32 -11.25 20.10
CA LYS A 410 -10.18 -10.85 21.50
C LYS A 410 -11.45 -10.25 22.10
N ASN A 411 -12.40 -9.82 21.26
CA ASN A 411 -13.66 -9.23 21.67
C ASN A 411 -13.48 -8.14 22.75
N PHE A 412 -12.67 -7.13 22.44
CA PHE A 412 -12.37 -6.04 23.37
C PHE A 412 -13.64 -5.26 23.73
N LYS A 413 -14.08 -5.36 24.99
CA LYS A 413 -15.25 -4.64 25.51
C LYS A 413 -14.97 -3.19 25.88
N ASN A 414 -13.71 -2.91 26.25
CA ASN A 414 -13.25 -1.58 26.68
C ASN A 414 -12.25 -1.03 25.67
N GLU A 415 -11.91 0.24 25.81
CA GLU A 415 -10.85 0.88 25.03
C GLU A 415 -9.50 0.16 25.17
N VAL A 416 -8.76 0.10 24.07
CA VAL A 416 -7.43 -0.51 24.00
C VAL A 416 -6.46 0.48 23.40
N LYS A 417 -5.33 0.71 24.07
CA LYS A 417 -4.25 1.56 23.53
C LYS A 417 -3.78 1.05 22.18
N VAL A 418 -3.53 1.95 21.22
CA VAL A 418 -3.09 1.58 19.86
C VAL A 418 -1.78 0.77 19.90
N SER A 419 -0.84 1.11 20.78
CA SER A 419 0.38 0.33 20.97
C SER A 419 0.12 -1.11 21.45
N SER A 420 -0.85 -1.28 22.36
CA SER A 420 -1.23 -2.58 22.90
C SER A 420 -1.98 -3.42 21.88
N LEU A 421 -2.86 -2.81 21.09
CA LEU A 421 -3.54 -3.48 19.98
C LEU A 421 -2.54 -3.93 18.92
N SER A 422 -1.59 -3.07 18.53
CA SER A 422 -0.50 -3.45 17.61
C SER A 422 0.27 -4.67 18.12
N GLY A 423 0.61 -4.70 19.41
CA GLY A 423 1.27 -5.85 20.04
C GLY A 423 0.41 -7.13 20.00
N ALA A 424 -0.89 -7.01 20.22
CA ALA A 424 -1.81 -8.14 20.12
C ALA A 424 -1.92 -8.67 18.68
N VAL A 425 -1.96 -7.80 17.67
CA VAL A 425 -2.06 -8.21 16.27
C VAL A 425 -0.79 -8.95 15.81
N LEU A 426 0.39 -8.49 16.24
CA LEU A 426 1.66 -9.19 15.97
C LEU A 426 1.66 -10.62 16.52
N ALA A 427 1.11 -10.82 17.72
CA ALA A 427 1.05 -12.13 18.38
C ALA A 427 -0.03 -13.05 17.81
N GLU A 428 -1.23 -12.52 17.52
CA GLU A 428 -2.41 -13.33 17.17
C GLU A 428 -2.61 -13.56 15.68
N ALA A 429 -2.16 -12.60 14.85
CA ALA A 429 -2.40 -12.60 13.40
C ALA A 429 -1.11 -12.78 12.60
N ALA A 430 -0.03 -13.21 13.27
CA ALA A 430 1.28 -13.45 12.69
C ALA A 430 1.75 -12.30 11.77
N TYR A 431 1.56 -11.04 12.15
CA TYR A 431 2.00 -9.92 11.31
C TYR A 431 3.53 -9.82 11.34
N HIS A 432 4.19 -9.82 10.18
CA HIS A 432 5.66 -9.88 10.09
C HIS A 432 6.34 -8.53 9.84
N HIS A 433 5.58 -7.48 9.55
CA HIS A 433 6.16 -6.15 9.32
C HIS A 433 6.21 -5.33 10.63
N GLY A 434 7.04 -4.29 10.64
CA GLY A 434 7.29 -3.51 11.86
C GLY A 434 6.06 -2.79 12.42
N ASP A 435 6.05 -2.65 13.76
CA ASP A 435 4.96 -2.05 14.56
C ASP A 435 4.49 -0.69 14.07
N ALA A 436 5.40 0.15 13.58
CA ALA A 436 5.07 1.51 13.15
C ALA A 436 4.08 1.53 11.97
N SER A 437 4.22 0.60 11.03
CA SER A 437 3.29 0.47 9.89
C SER A 437 1.89 0.05 10.36
N LEU A 438 1.85 -0.88 11.32
CA LEU A 438 0.61 -1.40 11.88
C LEU A 438 -0.12 -0.36 12.74
N GLN A 439 0.61 0.39 13.56
CA GLN A 439 0.08 1.53 14.32
C GLN A 439 -0.51 2.58 13.38
N GLY A 440 0.20 2.93 12.30
CA GLY A 440 -0.34 3.83 11.26
C GLY A 440 -1.61 3.29 10.60
N THR A 441 -1.68 1.97 10.39
CA THR A 441 -2.87 1.30 9.86
C THR A 441 -4.07 1.42 10.81
N ILE A 442 -3.87 1.14 12.11
CA ILE A 442 -4.91 1.26 13.14
C ILE A 442 -5.42 2.70 13.23
N ILE A 443 -4.52 3.68 13.24
CA ILE A 443 -4.87 5.11 13.29
C ILE A 443 -5.70 5.49 12.06
N ALA A 444 -5.28 5.09 10.86
CA ALA A 444 -6.00 5.39 9.62
C ALA A 444 -7.39 4.75 9.55
N MET A 445 -7.58 3.55 10.11
CA MET A 445 -8.88 2.88 10.22
C MET A 445 -9.85 3.57 11.19
N ALA A 446 -9.31 4.38 12.11
CA ALA A 446 -10.07 5.15 13.09
C ALA A 446 -10.32 6.61 12.68
N HIS A 447 -9.69 7.10 11.60
CA HIS A 447 -9.90 8.47 11.11
C HIS A 447 -11.38 8.74 10.82
N ASP A 448 -11.87 9.89 11.27
CA ASP A 448 -13.27 10.31 11.17
C ASP A 448 -13.50 11.68 10.50
N PHE A 449 -12.43 12.39 10.12
CA PHE A 449 -12.47 13.73 9.53
C PHE A 449 -12.81 13.73 8.03
N VAL A 450 -13.29 14.89 7.52
CA VAL A 450 -13.71 15.04 6.12
C VAL A 450 -12.59 14.72 5.13
N GLY A 451 -12.87 13.80 4.20
CA GLY A 451 -11.91 13.31 3.21
C GLY A 451 -11.14 12.05 3.63
N SER A 452 -11.44 11.47 4.79
CA SER A 452 -10.94 10.16 5.25
C SER A 452 -11.98 9.04 5.02
N ASN A 453 -12.43 8.35 6.09
CA ASN A 453 -13.42 7.27 6.01
C ASN A 453 -14.85 7.82 6.09
N ASN A 454 -15.76 7.29 5.27
CA ASN A 454 -17.19 7.55 5.45
C ASN A 454 -17.73 6.79 6.67
N ILE A 455 -17.23 5.57 6.89
CA ILE A 455 -17.54 4.76 8.07
C ILE A 455 -16.22 4.21 8.63
N ASN A 456 -15.76 4.80 9.72
CA ASN A 456 -14.60 4.30 10.47
C ASN A 456 -14.96 2.99 11.19
N VAL A 457 -14.22 1.91 10.89
CA VAL A 457 -14.45 0.57 11.47
C VAL A 457 -13.88 0.42 12.88
N LEU A 458 -13.03 1.38 13.29
CA LEU A 458 -12.56 1.60 14.65
C LEU A 458 -12.98 2.99 15.09
N HIS A 459 -13.29 3.18 16.36
CA HIS A 459 -13.47 4.51 16.95
C HIS A 459 -12.22 4.92 17.71
N GLY A 460 -11.72 6.12 17.44
CA GLY A 460 -10.52 6.64 18.06
C GLY A 460 -10.83 7.47 19.31
N GLU A 461 -10.30 7.06 20.46
CA GLU A 461 -10.32 7.79 21.72
C GLU A 461 -9.01 8.57 21.90
N GLY A 462 -9.08 9.89 21.68
CA GLY A 462 -7.93 10.80 21.72
C GLY A 462 -7.67 11.50 20.39
N GLN A 463 -6.43 11.94 20.18
CA GLN A 463 -6.05 12.72 18.98
C GLN A 463 -5.58 11.80 17.85
N PHE A 464 -6.51 11.33 17.02
CA PHE A 464 -6.25 10.47 15.83
C PHE A 464 -5.89 11.25 14.57
N GLY A 465 -5.55 12.53 14.72
CA GLY A 465 -5.23 13.43 13.62
C GLY A 465 -6.48 14.08 13.04
N THR A 466 -6.26 15.15 12.27
CA THR A 466 -7.35 16.02 11.81
C THR A 466 -7.22 16.33 10.33
N ARG A 467 -8.23 17.02 9.81
CA ARG A 467 -8.23 17.55 8.44
C ARG A 467 -7.08 18.53 8.18
N ALA A 468 -6.49 19.13 9.22
CA ALA A 468 -5.44 20.12 9.07
C ALA A 468 -4.20 19.58 8.35
N GLN A 469 -3.83 18.32 8.61
CA GLN A 469 -2.68 17.65 7.99
C GLN A 469 -3.02 16.28 7.37
N GLY A 470 -4.32 15.98 7.21
CA GLY A 470 -4.79 14.71 6.68
C GLY A 470 -4.41 13.52 7.57
N GLY A 471 -4.53 13.68 8.89
CA GLY A 471 -4.23 12.65 9.89
C GLY A 471 -2.75 12.54 10.31
N LYS A 472 -1.83 13.27 9.67
CA LYS A 472 -0.39 13.25 10.03
C LYS A 472 -0.08 13.91 11.38
N ASP A 473 -1.02 14.70 11.87
CA ASP A 473 -1.02 15.33 13.19
C ASP A 473 -1.58 14.43 14.30
N ALA A 474 -1.78 13.14 14.02
CA ALA A 474 -2.14 12.15 15.02
C ALA A 474 -1.08 12.07 16.13
N ALA A 475 -1.55 11.91 17.38
CA ALA A 475 -0.67 11.69 18.51
C ALA A 475 -0.01 10.30 18.44
N SER A 476 1.11 10.15 19.15
CA SER A 476 1.80 8.86 19.23
C SER A 476 0.88 7.76 19.78
N ALA A 477 0.98 6.55 19.21
CA ALA A 477 0.18 5.37 19.55
C ALA A 477 0.13 4.99 21.05
N ARG A 478 1.06 5.50 21.85
CA ARG A 478 1.11 5.33 23.31
C ARG A 478 0.07 6.15 24.09
N TYR A 479 -0.47 7.20 23.47
CA TYR A 479 -1.38 8.17 24.11
C TYR A 479 -2.84 8.05 23.66
N ILE A 480 -3.09 7.22 22.65
CA ILE A 480 -4.40 7.11 22.01
C ILE A 480 -4.90 5.68 22.09
N SER A 481 -6.21 5.52 22.22
CA SER A 481 -6.89 4.24 22.36
C SER A 481 -7.95 4.07 21.29
N VAL A 482 -8.31 2.84 20.98
CA VAL A 482 -9.41 2.53 20.07
C VAL A 482 -10.45 1.65 20.73
N THR A 483 -11.70 1.79 20.28
CA THR A 483 -12.80 0.88 20.56
C THR A 483 -13.38 0.35 19.24
N ILE A 484 -14.11 -0.77 19.29
CA ILE A 484 -14.82 -1.30 18.13
C ILE A 484 -16.25 -0.74 18.18
N PRO A 485 -16.67 0.10 17.22
CA PRO A 485 -18.04 0.58 17.14
C PRO A 485 -19.02 -0.59 17.05
N PRO A 486 -20.20 -0.53 17.70
CA PRO A 486 -21.25 -1.53 17.51
C PRO A 486 -21.64 -1.70 16.03
N LEU A 487 -21.61 -0.59 15.27
CA LEU A 487 -21.84 -0.58 13.83
C LEU A 487 -20.91 -1.53 13.06
N THR A 488 -19.66 -1.69 13.51
CA THR A 488 -18.68 -2.57 12.84
C THR A 488 -19.14 -4.03 12.84
N ARG A 489 -19.75 -4.52 13.93
CA ARG A 489 -20.31 -5.89 13.98
C ARG A 489 -21.69 -6.02 13.31
N LYS A 490 -22.36 -4.91 13.01
CA LYS A 490 -23.52 -4.92 12.10
C LYS A 490 -23.09 -5.01 10.64
N ILE A 491 -21.97 -4.36 10.29
CA ILE A 491 -21.37 -4.45 8.95
C ILE A 491 -20.77 -5.85 8.72
N PHE A 492 -19.95 -6.33 9.65
CA PHE A 492 -19.33 -7.65 9.65
C PHE A 492 -20.08 -8.57 10.60
N HIS A 493 -21.13 -9.22 10.08
CA HIS A 493 -22.08 -9.95 10.90
C HIS A 493 -21.43 -11.20 11.55
N PRO A 494 -21.51 -11.39 12.88
CA PRO A 494 -20.81 -12.49 13.57
C PRO A 494 -21.16 -13.90 13.09
N GLN A 495 -22.38 -14.09 12.57
CA GLN A 495 -22.81 -15.39 12.01
C GLN A 495 -22.12 -15.73 10.68
N ASP A 496 -21.48 -14.77 10.01
CA ASP A 496 -20.70 -15.03 8.81
C ASP A 496 -19.29 -15.54 9.16
N ASP A 497 -18.75 -15.24 10.36
CA ASP A 497 -17.38 -15.56 10.76
C ASP A 497 -17.06 -17.06 10.58
N ALA A 498 -18.00 -17.95 10.90
CA ALA A 498 -17.81 -19.40 10.78
C ALA A 498 -17.80 -19.94 9.33
N LEU A 499 -18.20 -19.11 8.35
CA LEU A 499 -18.27 -19.48 6.94
C LEU A 499 -17.03 -19.05 6.15
N LEU A 500 -16.16 -18.26 6.78
CA LEU A 500 -14.99 -17.67 6.12
C LEU A 500 -13.84 -18.68 6.11
N THR A 501 -13.05 -18.65 5.03
CA THR A 501 -11.84 -19.45 4.91
C THR A 501 -10.68 -18.73 5.59
N TYR A 502 -10.17 -19.30 6.69
CA TYR A 502 -9.09 -18.74 7.48
C TYR A 502 -7.72 -19.13 6.93
N CYS A 503 -6.83 -18.14 6.80
CA CYS A 503 -5.46 -18.37 6.36
C CYS A 503 -4.64 -19.06 7.47
N ASN A 504 -3.64 -19.84 7.07
CA ASN A 504 -2.69 -20.48 7.98
C ASN A 504 -1.29 -19.91 7.74
N ASP A 505 -0.84 -19.04 8.65
CA ASP A 505 0.51 -18.45 8.64
C ASP A 505 1.36 -19.12 9.72
N ASP A 506 2.49 -19.73 9.34
CA ASP A 506 3.43 -20.41 10.25
C ASP A 506 2.82 -21.51 11.15
N GLY A 507 1.72 -22.14 10.71
CA GLY A 507 0.99 -23.14 11.51
C GLY A 507 -0.05 -22.54 12.47
N GLN A 508 -0.31 -21.23 12.38
CA GLN A 508 -1.33 -20.53 13.15
C GLN A 508 -2.46 -20.03 12.23
N PHE A 509 -3.71 -20.32 12.61
CA PHE A 509 -4.85 -19.73 11.94
C PHE A 509 -4.95 -18.23 12.25
N VAL A 510 -4.87 -17.42 11.21
CA VAL A 510 -4.86 -15.96 11.29
C VAL A 510 -6.17 -15.39 10.76
N GLU A 511 -6.16 -14.24 10.09
CA GLU A 511 -7.33 -13.65 9.45
C GLU A 511 -7.86 -14.48 8.28
N PRO A 512 -9.14 -14.32 7.89
CA PRO A 512 -9.66 -14.93 6.68
C PRO A 512 -9.07 -14.31 5.41
N GLU A 513 -9.20 -15.00 4.28
CA GLU A 513 -8.77 -14.45 2.97
C GLU A 513 -9.40 -13.07 2.71
N TRP A 514 -10.67 -12.94 3.11
CA TRP A 514 -11.46 -11.71 3.10
C TRP A 514 -12.61 -11.84 4.09
N TYR A 515 -13.07 -10.72 4.61
CA TYR A 515 -14.39 -10.68 5.26
C TYR A 515 -15.47 -10.45 4.23
N LEU A 516 -16.72 -10.73 4.59
CA LEU A 516 -17.85 -10.42 3.74
C LEU A 516 -18.84 -9.51 4.47
N PRO A 517 -18.64 -8.17 4.40
CA PRO A 517 -19.57 -7.23 5.01
C PRO A 517 -20.97 -7.32 4.37
N ILE A 518 -21.98 -6.72 5.00
CA ILE A 518 -23.35 -6.68 4.43
C ILE A 518 -23.49 -5.72 3.24
N LEU A 519 -22.53 -4.81 3.04
CA LEU A 519 -22.44 -3.86 1.94
C LEU A 519 -20.96 -3.69 1.51
N PRO A 520 -20.66 -3.34 0.25
CA PRO A 520 -19.29 -3.29 -0.25
C PRO A 520 -18.52 -2.12 0.37
N MET A 521 -17.75 -2.42 1.42
CA MET A 521 -16.99 -1.41 2.18
C MET A 521 -15.91 -0.71 1.34
N ILE A 522 -15.48 -1.32 0.24
CA ILE A 522 -14.57 -0.70 -0.74
C ILE A 522 -15.17 0.54 -1.40
N LEU A 523 -16.49 0.57 -1.64
CA LEU A 523 -17.19 1.74 -2.17
C LEU A 523 -17.51 2.73 -1.04
N VAL A 524 -17.77 2.26 0.17
CA VAL A 524 -18.05 3.12 1.33
C VAL A 524 -16.84 3.99 1.67
N ASN A 525 -15.68 3.37 1.93
CA ASN A 525 -14.49 4.08 2.39
C ASN A 525 -13.49 4.40 1.29
N GLY A 526 -13.75 3.95 0.06
CA GLY A 526 -12.79 4.04 -1.02
C GLY A 526 -11.54 3.20 -0.74
N SER A 527 -10.59 3.29 -1.67
CA SER A 527 -9.26 2.70 -1.48
C SER A 527 -8.24 3.36 -2.40
N GLU A 528 -7.00 3.41 -1.95
CA GLU A 528 -5.87 3.86 -2.77
C GLU A 528 -4.67 2.94 -2.53
N GLY A 529 -4.04 2.51 -3.62
CA GLY A 529 -2.94 1.57 -3.58
C GLY A 529 -2.07 1.64 -4.82
N ILE A 530 -0.77 1.50 -4.65
CA ILE A 530 0.19 1.40 -5.75
C ILE A 530 0.98 0.12 -5.51
N GLY A 531 0.88 -0.84 -6.43
CA GLY A 531 1.64 -2.07 -6.41
C GLY A 531 2.55 -2.17 -7.64
N THR A 532 3.05 -3.37 -7.90
CA THR A 532 3.92 -3.64 -9.05
C THR A 532 3.09 -3.80 -10.33
N GLY A 533 3.23 -2.81 -11.24
CA GLY A 533 2.52 -2.79 -12.53
C GLY A 533 1.07 -2.28 -12.46
N TRP A 534 0.52 -2.14 -11.25
CA TRP A 534 -0.86 -1.76 -11.02
C TRP A 534 -0.97 -0.60 -10.02
N SER A 535 -2.04 0.17 -10.16
CA SER A 535 -2.47 1.14 -9.16
C SER A 535 -3.98 1.13 -9.10
N SER A 536 -4.53 1.47 -7.94
CA SER A 536 -5.96 1.54 -7.71
C SER A 536 -6.30 2.84 -7.02
N TYR A 537 -7.36 3.48 -7.50
CA TYR A 537 -7.97 4.62 -6.85
C TYR A 537 -9.50 4.48 -6.98
N ILE A 538 -10.14 4.32 -5.82
CA ILE A 538 -11.59 4.21 -5.68
C ILE A 538 -12.00 5.31 -4.69
N PRO A 539 -12.81 6.30 -5.10
CA PRO A 539 -13.31 7.30 -4.18
C PRO A 539 -14.37 6.71 -3.25
N ASN A 540 -14.78 7.51 -2.28
CA ASN A 540 -15.84 7.14 -1.36
C ASN A 540 -17.20 7.40 -2.00
N TYR A 541 -18.21 6.60 -1.65
CA TYR A 541 -19.59 6.72 -2.08
C TYR A 541 -20.53 6.74 -0.86
N ASN A 542 -21.73 7.25 -1.05
CA ASN A 542 -22.73 7.37 0.01
C ASN A 542 -23.25 5.97 0.42
N PRO A 543 -23.16 5.59 1.71
CA PRO A 543 -23.71 4.33 2.19
C PRO A 543 -25.20 4.13 1.87
N ARG A 544 -26.01 5.20 1.82
CA ARG A 544 -27.44 5.09 1.47
C ARG A 544 -27.63 4.66 0.02
N ASP A 545 -26.95 5.33 -0.91
CA ASP A 545 -27.05 5.03 -2.34
C ASP A 545 -26.60 3.58 -2.64
N ILE A 546 -25.56 3.11 -1.93
CA ILE A 546 -25.11 1.72 -1.99
C ILE A 546 -26.20 0.76 -1.52
N VAL A 547 -26.82 1.02 -0.36
CA VAL A 547 -27.88 0.17 0.19
C VAL A 547 -29.12 0.16 -0.71
N ASP A 548 -29.50 1.31 -1.26
CA ASP A 548 -30.63 1.42 -2.18
C ASP A 548 -30.38 0.63 -3.47
N ASN A 549 -29.17 0.69 -4.02
CA ASN A 549 -28.81 -0.13 -5.17
C ASN A 549 -28.71 -1.64 -4.85
N LEU A 550 -28.26 -2.02 -3.65
CA LEU A 550 -28.33 -3.43 -3.21
C LEU A 550 -29.78 -3.91 -3.14
N LYS A 551 -30.69 -3.10 -2.59
CA LYS A 551 -32.13 -3.43 -2.55
C LYS A 551 -32.72 -3.56 -3.95
N ARG A 552 -32.31 -2.71 -4.89
CA ARG A 552 -32.69 -2.84 -6.31
C ARG A 552 -32.25 -4.17 -6.90
N LEU A 553 -30.97 -4.54 -6.72
CA LEU A 553 -30.46 -5.83 -7.19
C LEU A 553 -31.20 -7.02 -6.57
N ILE A 554 -31.50 -6.98 -5.27
CA ILE A 554 -32.30 -8.00 -4.57
C ILE A 554 -33.70 -8.12 -5.19
N ASN A 555 -34.28 -7.01 -5.65
CA ASN A 555 -35.58 -6.97 -6.33
C ASN A 555 -35.49 -7.25 -7.85
N ASN A 556 -34.32 -7.64 -8.37
CA ASN A 556 -34.03 -7.84 -9.79
C ASN A 556 -34.19 -6.56 -10.65
N GLU A 557 -33.94 -5.39 -10.06
CA GLU A 557 -33.84 -4.11 -10.75
C GLU A 557 -32.38 -3.76 -11.05
N GLU A 558 -32.13 -3.03 -12.15
CA GLU A 558 -30.79 -2.52 -12.45
C GLU A 558 -30.36 -1.42 -11.47
N PRO A 559 -29.07 -1.37 -11.07
CA PRO A 559 -28.56 -0.31 -10.20
C PRO A 559 -28.55 1.04 -10.92
N VAL A 560 -28.82 2.09 -10.16
CA VAL A 560 -28.73 3.48 -10.59
C VAL A 560 -27.28 3.96 -10.45
N PRO A 561 -26.76 4.78 -11.38
CA PRO A 561 -25.42 5.33 -11.28
C PRO A 561 -25.15 6.02 -9.93
N MET A 562 -24.03 5.67 -9.28
CA MET A 562 -23.59 6.27 -8.02
C MET A 562 -22.52 7.34 -8.26
N HIS A 563 -22.56 8.40 -7.45
CA HIS A 563 -21.61 9.50 -7.54
C HIS A 563 -20.72 9.59 -6.29
N PRO A 564 -19.44 10.02 -6.42
CA PRO A 564 -18.55 10.17 -5.28
C PRO A 564 -19.14 11.06 -4.20
N TRP A 565 -18.97 10.64 -2.94
CA TRP A 565 -19.52 11.34 -1.78
C TRP A 565 -18.64 11.10 -0.55
N TYR A 566 -18.39 12.19 0.21
CA TYR A 566 -17.54 12.16 1.39
C TYR A 566 -18.30 12.70 2.61
N ARG A 567 -18.28 11.94 3.70
CA ARG A 567 -18.97 12.30 4.95
C ARG A 567 -18.50 13.67 5.46
N GLY A 568 -19.48 14.55 5.68
CA GLY A 568 -19.28 15.89 6.25
C GLY A 568 -18.74 16.94 5.27
N PHE A 569 -18.40 16.58 4.03
CA PHE A 569 -17.98 17.54 3.01
C PHE A 569 -19.16 18.44 2.60
N GLN A 570 -18.94 19.75 2.57
CA GLN A 570 -20.00 20.73 2.27
C GLN A 570 -19.93 21.28 0.83
N GLY A 571 -18.86 20.98 0.10
CA GLY A 571 -18.69 21.44 -1.28
C GLY A 571 -19.52 20.64 -2.28
N GLU A 572 -19.24 20.86 -3.56
CA GLU A 572 -20.02 20.30 -4.67
C GLU A 572 -19.19 19.34 -5.53
N PHE A 573 -19.83 18.27 -6.00
CA PHE A 573 -19.30 17.35 -7.01
C PHE A 573 -19.98 17.65 -8.34
N GLU A 574 -19.24 18.16 -9.31
CA GLU A 574 -19.70 18.40 -10.67
C GLU A 574 -19.14 17.33 -11.60
N GLN A 575 -20.01 16.57 -12.27
CA GLN A 575 -19.58 15.54 -13.21
C GLN A 575 -19.20 16.18 -14.55
N LEU A 576 -17.92 16.12 -14.91
CA LEU A 576 -17.40 16.67 -16.17
C LEU A 576 -17.51 15.67 -17.33
N SER A 577 -17.35 14.38 -17.02
CA SER A 577 -17.51 13.26 -17.95
C SER A 577 -17.82 11.99 -17.14
N ASN A 578 -18.16 10.89 -17.80
CA ASN A 578 -18.49 9.61 -17.14
C ASN A 578 -17.51 9.25 -16.00
N ASP A 579 -16.20 9.37 -16.26
CA ASP A 579 -15.16 8.95 -15.30
C ASP A 579 -14.47 10.11 -14.56
N ARG A 580 -14.98 11.35 -14.67
CA ARG A 580 -14.27 12.52 -14.14
C ARG A 580 -15.21 13.48 -13.44
N TYR A 581 -14.84 13.78 -12.20
CA TYR A 581 -15.54 14.71 -11.33
C TYR A 581 -14.64 15.90 -10.99
N GLN A 582 -15.24 17.07 -10.96
CA GLN A 582 -14.67 18.26 -10.38
C GLN A 582 -15.24 18.43 -8.96
N VAL A 583 -14.34 18.56 -7.99
CA VAL A 583 -14.68 18.71 -6.57
C VAL A 583 -14.40 20.14 -6.18
N ASN A 584 -15.48 20.91 -6.02
CA ASN A 584 -15.42 22.33 -5.73
C ASN A 584 -15.56 22.54 -4.22
N GLY A 585 -14.60 23.23 -3.61
CA GLY A 585 -14.76 23.84 -2.30
C GLY A 585 -15.69 25.05 -2.36
N ILE A 586 -15.91 25.70 -1.22
CA ILE A 586 -16.78 26.88 -1.13
C ILE A 586 -15.90 28.11 -0.98
N ILE A 587 -15.96 29.00 -1.98
CA ILE A 587 -15.34 30.32 -1.97
C ILE A 587 -16.36 31.38 -2.37
N GLN A 588 -16.43 32.48 -1.62
CA GLN A 588 -17.39 33.57 -1.85
C GLN A 588 -16.71 34.93 -1.74
N LYS A 589 -17.11 35.88 -2.61
CA LYS A 589 -16.74 37.28 -2.47
C LYS A 589 -17.46 37.89 -1.26
N VAL A 590 -16.73 38.52 -0.35
CA VAL A 590 -17.31 39.23 0.80
C VAL A 590 -17.47 40.72 0.49
N ASN A 591 -16.44 41.35 -0.08
CA ASN A 591 -16.46 42.75 -0.54
C ASN A 591 -15.44 42.93 -1.68
N ASP A 592 -15.21 44.16 -2.13
CA ASP A 592 -14.34 44.48 -3.28
C ASP A 592 -12.84 44.26 -3.01
N GLU A 593 -12.45 43.91 -1.78
CA GLU A 593 -11.07 43.62 -1.41
C GLU A 593 -10.89 42.25 -0.74
N SER A 594 -11.94 41.43 -0.61
CA SER A 594 -11.83 40.17 0.13
C SER A 594 -12.74 39.04 -0.33
N VAL A 595 -12.22 37.82 -0.16
CA VAL A 595 -12.91 36.55 -0.39
C VAL A 595 -12.85 35.69 0.86
N ARG A 596 -13.88 34.89 1.09
CA ARG A 596 -13.96 33.93 2.19
C ARG A 596 -14.04 32.51 1.64
N ILE A 597 -13.17 31.63 2.13
CA ILE A 597 -13.11 30.21 1.79
C ILE A 597 -13.57 29.43 3.02
N THR A 598 -14.71 28.76 2.91
CA THR A 598 -15.32 27.99 4.02
C THR A 598 -15.23 26.48 3.83
N GLU A 599 -14.80 26.02 2.65
CA GLU A 599 -14.58 24.61 2.39
C GLU A 599 -13.48 24.44 1.34
N LEU A 600 -12.58 23.47 1.56
CA LEU A 600 -11.52 23.10 0.62
C LEU A 600 -11.88 21.77 -0.04
N PRO A 601 -11.46 21.54 -1.30
CA PRO A 601 -11.67 20.27 -1.97
C PRO A 601 -11.19 19.08 -1.15
N VAL A 602 -11.82 17.94 -1.36
CA VAL A 602 -11.44 16.68 -0.69
C VAL A 602 -9.94 16.41 -0.89
N ARG A 603 -9.26 16.03 0.20
CA ARG A 603 -7.80 15.80 0.28
C ARG A 603 -6.90 17.03 0.06
N VAL A 604 -7.47 18.24 0.11
CA VAL A 604 -6.70 19.47 0.31
C VAL A 604 -6.76 19.84 1.79
N TRP A 605 -5.59 19.84 2.45
CA TRP A 605 -5.48 20.01 3.90
C TRP A 605 -5.24 21.47 4.28
N THR A 606 -5.74 21.88 5.44
CA THR A 606 -5.67 23.29 5.89
C THR A 606 -4.24 23.81 5.96
N GLN A 607 -3.30 23.03 6.49
CA GLN A 607 -1.90 23.44 6.64
C GLN A 607 -1.19 23.55 5.29
N SER A 608 -1.39 22.59 4.39
CA SER A 608 -0.77 22.64 3.05
C SER A 608 -1.36 23.78 2.21
N TYR A 609 -2.64 24.10 2.41
CA TYR A 609 -3.26 25.26 1.79
C TYR A 609 -2.73 26.58 2.36
N LYS A 610 -2.53 26.66 3.69
CA LYS A 610 -1.90 27.81 4.36
C LYS A 610 -0.51 28.09 3.80
N GLU A 611 0.34 27.08 3.67
CA GLU A 611 1.66 27.21 3.05
C GLU A 611 1.58 27.72 1.59
N GLN A 612 0.50 27.41 0.88
CA GLN A 612 0.28 27.90 -0.47
C GLN A 612 -0.15 29.38 -0.48
N LEU A 613 -0.98 29.82 0.47
CA LEU A 613 -1.34 31.23 0.67
C LEU A 613 -0.10 32.08 1.00
N GLU A 614 0.76 31.60 1.90
CA GLU A 614 2.02 32.26 2.26
C GLU A 614 2.94 32.46 1.04
N LYS A 615 3.02 31.45 0.16
CA LYS A 615 3.78 31.57 -1.10
C LYS A 615 3.19 32.63 -2.04
N TRP A 616 1.88 32.82 -2.05
CA TRP A 616 1.22 33.85 -2.85
C TRP A 616 1.36 35.27 -2.26
N ILE A 617 1.59 35.38 -0.95
CA ILE A 617 1.93 36.65 -0.29
C ILE A 617 3.39 37.01 -0.53
N ALA A 618 4.32 36.08 -0.30
CA ALA A 618 5.75 36.34 -0.47
C ALA A 618 6.13 36.57 -1.95
N GLY A 619 5.40 35.91 -2.86
CA GLY A 619 5.81 35.79 -4.25
C GLY A 619 6.97 34.80 -4.43
N THR A 620 7.17 34.35 -5.66
CA THR A 620 8.30 33.50 -6.07
C THR A 620 8.92 34.07 -7.34
N GLU A 621 10.11 33.58 -7.74
CA GLU A 621 10.72 33.93 -9.03
C GLU A 621 9.79 33.71 -10.24
N ARG A 622 8.77 32.86 -10.10
CA ARG A 622 7.81 32.51 -11.17
C ARG A 622 6.45 33.20 -11.04
N THR A 623 6.08 33.68 -9.86
CA THR A 623 4.77 34.27 -9.59
C THR A 623 4.94 35.46 -8.68
N SER A 624 4.59 36.66 -9.15
CA SER A 624 4.54 37.86 -8.32
C SER A 624 3.56 37.68 -7.16
N SER A 625 3.84 38.38 -6.05
CA SER A 625 2.88 38.52 -4.95
C SER A 625 1.58 39.14 -5.46
N TRP A 626 0.44 38.57 -5.08
CA TRP A 626 -0.89 39.08 -5.49
C TRP A 626 -1.93 39.04 -4.36
N ILE A 627 -1.56 38.52 -3.19
CA ILE A 627 -2.35 38.53 -1.96
C ILE A 627 -1.70 39.49 -0.95
N ARG A 628 -2.52 40.30 -0.26
CA ARG A 628 -2.02 41.23 0.76
C ARG A 628 -1.86 40.56 2.12
N GLU A 629 -2.94 39.98 2.62
CA GLU A 629 -3.00 39.30 3.92
C GLU A 629 -4.12 38.25 3.93
N TYR A 630 -4.12 37.36 4.92
CA TYR A 630 -5.27 36.51 5.22
C TYR A 630 -5.52 36.44 6.73
N LYS A 631 -6.76 36.17 7.09
CA LYS A 631 -7.18 35.80 8.45
C LYS A 631 -7.63 34.35 8.44
N GLU A 632 -7.27 33.62 9.49
CA GLU A 632 -7.63 32.21 9.66
C GLU A 632 -8.51 32.04 10.90
N ASN A 633 -9.71 31.51 10.70
CA ASN A 633 -10.68 31.20 11.76
C ASN A 633 -11.11 29.72 11.71
N HIS A 634 -10.25 28.87 11.16
CA HIS A 634 -10.55 27.44 11.02
C HIS A 634 -10.48 26.72 12.38
N THR A 635 -11.18 25.59 12.46
CA THR A 635 -11.13 24.65 13.59
C THR A 635 -10.46 23.34 13.13
N THR A 636 -10.41 22.34 14.00
CA THR A 636 -9.95 20.99 13.64
C THR A 636 -10.85 20.29 12.61
N THR A 637 -12.10 20.75 12.46
CA THR A 637 -13.13 20.11 11.60
C THR A 637 -13.52 20.97 10.40
N ALA A 638 -13.59 22.29 10.57
CA ALA A 638 -14.06 23.23 9.55
C ALA A 638 -12.95 24.19 9.10
N VAL A 639 -12.97 24.55 7.82
CA VAL A 639 -12.06 25.54 7.22
C VAL A 639 -12.71 26.91 7.18
N ASP A 640 -11.96 27.97 7.50
CA ASP A 640 -12.39 29.35 7.32
C ASP A 640 -11.16 30.25 7.10
N PHE A 641 -10.96 30.67 5.86
CA PHE A 641 -9.96 31.67 5.49
C PHE A 641 -10.64 32.90 4.92
N THR A 642 -10.29 34.08 5.42
CA THR A 642 -10.66 35.36 4.79
C THR A 642 -9.41 35.98 4.19
N VAL A 643 -9.34 36.04 2.86
CA VAL A 643 -8.16 36.51 2.12
C VAL A 643 -8.41 37.92 1.59
N LYS A 644 -7.48 38.85 1.84
CA LYS A 644 -7.52 40.22 1.33
C LYS A 644 -6.60 40.43 0.14
N LEU A 645 -7.11 41.18 -0.82
CA LEU A 645 -6.52 41.42 -2.15
C LEU A 645 -6.56 42.93 -2.43
N SER A 646 -5.90 43.39 -3.49
CA SER A 646 -6.28 44.67 -4.11
C SER A 646 -7.53 44.48 -4.96
N GLU A 647 -8.29 45.55 -5.16
CA GLU A 647 -9.47 45.55 -6.03
C GLU A 647 -9.13 45.06 -7.45
N GLU A 648 -8.01 45.51 -8.02
CA GLU A 648 -7.52 45.05 -9.32
C GLU A 648 -7.29 43.53 -9.37
N ASN A 649 -6.67 42.98 -8.32
CA ASN A 649 -6.40 41.53 -8.25
C ASN A 649 -7.67 40.73 -8.01
N LEU A 650 -8.66 41.29 -7.29
CA LEU A 650 -9.95 40.64 -7.10
C LEU A 650 -10.74 40.60 -8.42
N ILE A 651 -10.78 41.71 -9.17
CA ILE A 651 -11.42 41.76 -10.49
C ILE A 651 -10.75 40.75 -11.44
N ALA A 652 -9.41 40.67 -11.43
CA ALA A 652 -8.68 39.68 -12.20
C ALA A 652 -9.01 38.23 -11.77
N ALA A 653 -9.14 37.98 -10.46
CA ALA A 653 -9.50 36.67 -9.92
C ALA A 653 -10.94 36.27 -10.29
N LEU A 654 -11.89 37.21 -10.23
CA LEU A 654 -13.28 36.98 -10.64
C LEU A 654 -13.38 36.67 -12.14
N LYS A 655 -12.59 37.36 -12.97
CA LYS A 655 -12.52 37.10 -14.41
C LYS A 655 -11.92 35.73 -14.74
N GLU A 656 -10.99 35.25 -13.92
CA GLU A 656 -10.39 33.90 -14.07
C GLU A 656 -11.27 32.79 -13.48
N GLY A 657 -12.19 33.13 -12.57
CA GLY A 657 -12.94 32.22 -11.71
C GLY A 657 -12.25 32.05 -10.36
N LEU A 658 -12.97 32.28 -9.27
CA LEU A 658 -12.40 32.25 -7.91
C LEU A 658 -11.85 30.86 -7.58
N GLU A 659 -12.58 29.81 -7.94
CA GLU A 659 -12.25 28.42 -7.67
C GLU A 659 -10.94 28.02 -8.34
N LYS A 660 -10.78 28.46 -9.60
CA LYS A 660 -9.59 28.21 -10.40
C LYS A 660 -8.39 29.01 -9.88
N LYS A 661 -8.60 30.29 -9.56
CA LYS A 661 -7.53 31.18 -9.09
C LYS A 661 -6.96 30.73 -7.75
N PHE A 662 -7.85 30.46 -6.79
CA PHE A 662 -7.50 30.06 -5.44
C PHE A 662 -7.26 28.55 -5.30
N LYS A 663 -7.34 27.79 -6.40
CA LYS A 663 -7.19 26.33 -6.40
C LYS A 663 -8.10 25.64 -5.38
N THR A 664 -9.31 26.16 -5.20
CA THR A 664 -10.37 25.55 -4.39
C THR A 664 -11.22 24.60 -5.24
N SER A 665 -10.64 24.04 -6.30
CA SER A 665 -11.22 22.99 -7.10
C SER A 665 -10.16 21.94 -7.46
N THR A 666 -10.49 20.66 -7.32
CA THR A 666 -9.64 19.53 -7.70
C THR A 666 -10.41 18.55 -8.58
N ALA A 667 -9.71 17.77 -9.40
CA ALA A 667 -10.33 16.73 -10.21
C ALA A 667 -10.13 15.36 -9.56
N ILE A 668 -11.20 14.56 -9.51
CA ILE A 668 -11.20 13.14 -9.15
C ILE A 668 -11.48 12.33 -10.42
N ASN A 669 -10.74 11.25 -10.62
CA ASN A 669 -10.92 10.33 -11.74
C ASN A 669 -11.33 8.95 -11.22
N THR A 670 -12.42 8.39 -11.76
CA THR A 670 -12.98 7.08 -11.41
C THR A 670 -12.59 5.97 -12.40
N SER A 671 -11.73 6.24 -13.38
CA SER A 671 -11.36 5.29 -14.44
C SER A 671 -10.36 4.19 -14.03
N ASN A 672 -9.84 4.24 -12.80
CA ASN A 672 -8.73 3.37 -12.34
C ASN A 672 -9.10 2.58 -11.08
N MET A 673 -10.19 1.84 -11.15
CA MET A 673 -10.63 0.95 -10.08
C MET A 673 -10.06 -0.45 -10.31
N VAL A 674 -9.02 -0.81 -9.55
CA VAL A 674 -8.35 -2.11 -9.64
C VAL A 674 -8.43 -2.81 -8.30
N CYS A 675 -8.93 -4.04 -8.27
CA CYS A 675 -9.05 -4.82 -7.03
C CYS A 675 -8.67 -6.28 -7.29
N PHE A 676 -8.38 -7.01 -6.22
CA PHE A 676 -8.49 -8.46 -6.27
C PHE A 676 -9.98 -8.85 -6.31
N ASP A 677 -10.34 -9.73 -7.24
CA ASP A 677 -11.65 -10.37 -7.30
C ASP A 677 -11.83 -11.39 -6.16
N GLY A 678 -13.02 -11.96 -6.03
CA GLY A 678 -13.30 -12.99 -5.03
C GLY A 678 -12.54 -14.31 -5.21
N ARG A 679 -11.70 -14.44 -6.26
CA ARG A 679 -10.82 -15.58 -6.53
C ARG A 679 -9.34 -15.23 -6.42
N GLY A 680 -9.00 -14.04 -5.91
CA GLY A 680 -7.62 -13.59 -5.75
C GLY A 680 -6.91 -13.16 -7.03
N ARG A 681 -7.65 -12.83 -8.11
CA ARG A 681 -7.08 -12.32 -9.37
C ARG A 681 -7.26 -10.81 -9.46
N ILE A 682 -6.27 -10.11 -10.01
CA ILE A 682 -6.36 -8.66 -10.20
C ILE A 682 -7.27 -8.35 -11.40
N ARG A 683 -8.33 -7.57 -11.16
CA ARG A 683 -9.29 -7.12 -12.17
C ARG A 683 -9.43 -5.60 -12.15
N LYS A 684 -9.56 -5.00 -13.33
CA LYS A 684 -9.96 -3.60 -13.50
C LYS A 684 -11.49 -3.54 -13.70
N TYR A 685 -12.14 -2.64 -12.97
CA TYR A 685 -13.56 -2.33 -13.07
C TYR A 685 -13.72 -0.97 -13.76
N ASN A 686 -14.76 -0.85 -14.60
CA ASN A 686 -15.04 0.38 -15.33
C ASN A 686 -15.96 1.33 -14.56
N SER A 687 -16.76 0.80 -13.64
CA SER A 687 -17.72 1.60 -12.86
C SER A 687 -17.90 1.02 -11.44
N PRO A 688 -18.37 1.82 -10.46
CA PRO A 688 -18.68 1.34 -9.12
C PRO A 688 -19.86 0.34 -9.11
N GLU A 689 -20.74 0.37 -10.11
CA GLU A 689 -21.83 -0.60 -10.27
C GLU A 689 -21.32 -1.98 -10.68
N GLU A 690 -20.23 -2.08 -11.47
CA GLU A 690 -19.60 -3.38 -11.75
C GLU A 690 -19.05 -4.02 -10.47
N ILE A 691 -18.43 -3.22 -9.59
CA ILE A 691 -17.98 -3.66 -8.25
C ILE A 691 -19.17 -4.13 -7.41
N LEU A 692 -20.26 -3.36 -7.42
CA LEU A 692 -21.47 -3.67 -6.68
C LEU A 692 -22.10 -5.00 -7.13
N LYS A 693 -22.18 -5.25 -8.44
CA LYS A 693 -22.72 -6.48 -9.02
C LYS A 693 -21.88 -7.69 -8.62
N GLU A 694 -20.55 -7.60 -8.75
CA GLU A 694 -19.67 -8.70 -8.34
C GLU A 694 -19.78 -8.99 -6.83
N PHE A 695 -19.79 -7.94 -6.00
CA PHE A 695 -20.01 -8.11 -4.56
C PHE A 695 -21.37 -8.76 -4.25
N TYR A 696 -22.43 -8.37 -4.97
CA TYR A 696 -23.79 -8.87 -4.76
C TYR A 696 -23.88 -10.38 -4.94
N ASP A 697 -23.30 -10.91 -6.01
CA ASP A 697 -23.34 -12.34 -6.32
C ASP A 697 -22.73 -13.17 -5.19
N TYR A 698 -21.54 -12.77 -4.72
CA TYR A 698 -20.86 -13.42 -3.60
C TYR A 698 -21.64 -13.28 -2.29
N ARG A 699 -22.14 -12.07 -1.99
CA ARG A 699 -22.86 -11.82 -0.73
C ARG A 699 -24.16 -12.62 -0.66
N LEU A 700 -24.91 -12.72 -1.75
CA LEU A 700 -26.13 -13.53 -1.81
C LEU A 700 -25.83 -15.02 -1.58
N GLU A 701 -24.78 -15.56 -2.22
CA GLU A 701 -24.34 -16.94 -2.01
C GLU A 701 -24.03 -17.21 -0.52
N TYR A 702 -23.35 -16.27 0.15
CA TYR A 702 -23.04 -16.40 1.57
C TYR A 702 -24.27 -16.27 2.47
N TYR A 703 -25.32 -15.54 2.08
CA TYR A 703 -26.59 -15.62 2.81
C TYR A 703 -27.26 -16.99 2.69
N HIS A 704 -27.12 -17.69 1.55
CA HIS A 704 -27.55 -19.08 1.44
C HIS A 704 -26.74 -19.97 2.39
N LYS A 705 -25.42 -19.83 2.43
CA LYS A 705 -24.53 -20.57 3.36
C LYS A 705 -24.86 -20.26 4.83
N ARG A 706 -25.06 -18.98 5.17
CA ARG A 706 -25.43 -18.51 6.51
C ARG A 706 -26.76 -19.09 6.95
N LYS A 707 -27.79 -19.04 6.09
CA LYS A 707 -29.10 -19.65 6.40
C LYS A 707 -28.95 -21.15 6.66
N ALA A 708 -28.24 -21.88 5.80
CA ALA A 708 -28.03 -23.31 5.98
C ALA A 708 -27.27 -23.63 7.28
N HIS A 709 -26.22 -22.88 7.59
CA HIS A 709 -25.44 -23.03 8.82
C HIS A 709 -26.27 -22.72 10.07
N MET A 710 -27.05 -21.63 10.06
CA MET A 710 -27.95 -21.28 11.17
C MET A 710 -29.04 -22.34 11.40
N ILE A 711 -29.62 -22.88 10.32
CA ILE A 711 -30.56 -24.00 10.40
C ILE A 711 -29.88 -25.22 11.03
N LYS A 712 -28.68 -25.59 10.57
CA LYS A 712 -27.91 -26.72 11.12
C LYS A 712 -27.63 -26.53 12.62
N ILE A 713 -27.23 -25.34 13.05
CA ILE A 713 -26.99 -25.03 14.48
C ILE A 713 -28.27 -25.15 15.30
N LEU A 714 -29.38 -24.52 14.86
CA LEU A 714 -30.64 -24.57 15.59
C LEU A 714 -31.20 -26.00 15.67
N GLU A 715 -31.07 -26.80 14.61
CA GLU A 715 -31.44 -28.22 14.61
C GLU A 715 -30.62 -29.03 15.63
N ILE A 716 -29.32 -28.76 15.75
CA ILE A 716 -28.47 -29.38 16.78
C ILE A 716 -28.89 -28.92 18.17
N GLU A 717 -29.18 -27.64 18.37
CA GLU A 717 -29.61 -27.08 19.66
C GLU A 717 -30.94 -27.71 20.12
N VAL A 718 -31.93 -27.81 19.23
CA VAL A 718 -33.22 -28.48 19.49
C VAL A 718 -32.99 -29.95 19.86
N ARG A 719 -32.13 -30.67 19.12
CA ARG A 719 -31.81 -32.08 19.45
C ARG A 719 -31.06 -32.21 20.77
N LYS A 720 -30.12 -31.32 21.09
CA LYS A 720 -29.43 -31.28 22.41
C LYS A 720 -30.43 -31.02 23.54
N LEU A 721 -31.36 -30.08 23.40
CA LEU A 721 -32.39 -29.78 24.41
C LEU A 721 -33.35 -30.96 24.59
N ARG A 722 -33.77 -31.61 23.50
CA ARG A 722 -34.60 -32.83 23.54
C ARG A 722 -33.90 -33.96 24.29
N ASN A 723 -32.63 -34.22 23.98
CA ASN A 723 -31.84 -35.27 24.64
C ASN A 723 -31.61 -34.94 26.13
N LYS A 724 -31.34 -33.67 26.49
CA LYS A 724 -31.23 -33.24 27.89
C LYS A 724 -32.52 -33.43 28.66
N ALA A 725 -33.66 -32.98 28.12
CA ALA A 725 -34.96 -33.14 28.77
C ALA A 725 -35.30 -34.62 28.99
N LYS A 726 -35.06 -35.47 27.97
CA LYS A 726 -35.22 -36.93 28.08
C LYS A 726 -34.31 -37.54 29.14
N PHE A 727 -33.04 -37.12 29.18
CA PHE A 727 -32.06 -37.63 30.15
C PHE A 727 -32.47 -37.29 31.59
N LEU A 728 -32.84 -36.04 31.86
CA LEU A 728 -33.31 -35.61 33.19
C LEU A 728 -34.59 -36.34 33.59
N GLN A 729 -35.56 -36.45 32.67
CA GLN A 729 -36.82 -37.16 32.92
C GLN A 729 -36.59 -38.62 33.27
N MET A 730 -35.76 -39.33 32.49
CA MET A 730 -35.43 -40.73 32.76
C MET A 730 -34.67 -40.92 34.07
N LYS A 731 -33.87 -39.92 34.50
CA LYS A 731 -33.18 -39.95 35.78
C LYS A 731 -34.12 -39.72 36.97
N ILE A 732 -35.09 -38.81 36.82
CA ILE A 732 -36.14 -38.55 37.83
C ILE A 732 -37.07 -39.78 37.97
N ASP A 733 -37.40 -40.41 36.85
CA ASP A 733 -38.29 -41.59 36.83
C ASP A 733 -37.58 -42.90 37.24
N HIS A 734 -36.32 -42.83 37.68
CA HIS A 734 -35.47 -44.00 38.02
C HIS A 734 -35.30 -45.03 36.89
N ASN A 735 -35.50 -44.61 35.63
CA ASN A 735 -35.38 -45.45 34.43
C ASN A 735 -33.95 -45.47 33.84
N LEU A 736 -33.03 -44.69 34.43
CA LEU A 736 -31.65 -44.57 33.96
C LEU A 736 -30.68 -44.52 35.16
N GLU A 737 -30.25 -45.70 35.60
CA GLU A 737 -29.29 -45.89 36.69
C GLU A 737 -27.93 -46.30 36.13
N PHE A 738 -26.89 -45.57 36.52
CA PHE A 738 -25.53 -45.82 36.05
C PHE A 738 -24.46 -45.52 37.11
N GLU A 739 -24.90 -45.24 38.35
CA GLU A 739 -24.03 -45.10 39.51
C GLU A 739 -23.22 -46.40 39.71
N GLY A 740 -21.89 -46.27 39.75
CA GLY A 740 -20.99 -47.41 39.95
C GLY A 740 -20.64 -48.22 38.69
N LEU A 741 -21.17 -47.87 37.51
CA LEU A 741 -20.77 -48.49 36.24
C LEU A 741 -19.43 -47.93 35.72
N LEU A 742 -18.71 -48.76 34.95
CA LEU A 742 -17.53 -48.32 34.18
C LEU A 742 -17.96 -47.39 33.05
N ARG A 743 -17.11 -46.42 32.66
CA ARG A 743 -17.43 -45.43 31.62
C ARG A 743 -17.93 -46.03 30.31
N ASN A 744 -17.31 -47.11 29.83
CA ASN A 744 -17.74 -47.78 28.60
C ASN A 744 -19.16 -48.36 28.72
N ALA A 745 -19.51 -48.92 29.88
CA ALA A 745 -20.87 -49.42 30.13
C ALA A 745 -21.92 -48.29 30.22
N ILE A 746 -21.52 -47.09 30.67
CA ILE A 746 -22.38 -45.90 30.66
C ILE A 746 -22.65 -45.47 29.20
N ILE A 747 -21.62 -45.50 28.35
CA ILE A 747 -21.74 -45.17 26.93
C ILE A 747 -22.71 -46.16 26.24
N ASP A 748 -22.52 -47.46 26.44
CA ASP A 748 -23.42 -48.49 25.90
C ASP A 748 -24.88 -48.31 26.37
N LEU A 749 -25.07 -47.92 27.64
CA LEU A 749 -26.39 -47.64 28.20
C LEU A 749 -27.05 -46.42 27.54
N LEU A 750 -26.29 -45.36 27.29
CA LEU A 750 -26.81 -44.15 26.61
C LEU A 750 -27.17 -44.44 25.15
N GLU A 751 -26.37 -45.25 24.46
CA GLU A 751 -26.68 -45.72 23.10
C GLU A 751 -27.93 -46.57 23.05
N LYS A 752 -28.06 -47.53 23.96
CA LYS A 752 -29.26 -48.39 24.07
C LYS A 752 -30.53 -47.59 24.31
N ASN A 753 -30.42 -46.47 25.02
CA ASN A 753 -31.53 -45.55 25.26
C ASN A 753 -31.72 -44.50 24.15
N ASN A 754 -31.03 -44.62 23.01
CA ASN A 754 -31.11 -43.73 21.86
C ASN A 754 -30.81 -42.26 22.22
N PHE A 755 -29.74 -42.02 22.98
CA PHE A 755 -29.18 -40.67 23.13
C PHE A 755 -28.18 -40.41 22.01
N GLU A 756 -28.32 -39.24 21.38
CA GLU A 756 -27.41 -38.82 20.30
C GLU A 756 -26.06 -38.36 20.86
N ARG A 757 -24.98 -38.69 20.14
CA ARG A 757 -23.63 -38.17 20.38
C ARG A 757 -23.44 -36.87 19.60
N PHE A 758 -22.93 -35.82 20.24
CA PHE A 758 -22.57 -34.58 19.57
C PHE A 758 -21.08 -34.32 19.72
N ALA A 759 -20.43 -33.81 18.67
CA ALA A 759 -19.06 -33.30 18.78
C ALA A 759 -18.98 -32.19 19.83
N ASP A 760 -17.91 -32.19 20.64
CA ASP A 760 -17.62 -31.09 21.55
C ASP A 760 -17.16 -29.88 20.72
N ASP A 761 -17.43 -28.65 21.19
CA ASP A 761 -17.09 -27.42 20.43
C ASP A 761 -15.58 -27.27 20.15
N LYS A 762 -14.75 -28.06 20.84
CA LYS A 762 -13.30 -28.14 20.64
C LYS A 762 -12.90 -29.08 19.50
N ASP A 763 -13.63 -30.18 19.28
CA ASP A 763 -13.29 -31.17 18.25
C ASP A 763 -13.59 -30.66 16.83
N ILE A 764 -14.52 -29.69 16.70
CA ILE A 764 -14.93 -29.07 15.43
C ILE A 764 -13.83 -28.16 14.85
N LYS A 765 -12.86 -27.70 15.67
CA LYS A 765 -11.81 -26.78 15.23
C LYS A 765 -10.57 -27.45 14.61
N ASP A 766 -10.44 -28.78 14.73
CA ASP A 766 -9.20 -29.49 14.40
C ASP A 766 -9.26 -30.36 13.12
N ASN A 767 -10.41 -30.52 12.44
CA ASN A 767 -10.45 -31.13 11.10
C ASN A 767 -11.17 -30.25 10.07
N ASP A 768 -10.72 -30.31 8.82
CA ASP A 768 -11.22 -29.54 7.67
C ASP A 768 -12.36 -30.25 6.89
N ASP A 769 -12.95 -31.33 7.42
CA ASP A 769 -13.98 -32.11 6.72
C ASP A 769 -15.41 -31.68 7.07
N GLU A 770 -16.31 -31.59 6.07
CA GLU A 770 -17.66 -31.00 6.17
C GLU A 770 -18.72 -31.76 7.02
N ASP A 771 -18.37 -32.86 7.70
CA ASP A 771 -19.34 -33.73 8.39
C ASP A 771 -19.13 -33.84 9.93
N PHE A 772 -19.39 -32.72 10.62
CA PHE A 772 -19.05 -32.52 12.04
C PHE A 772 -20.16 -32.64 13.09
N ASN A 773 -21.15 -33.53 12.92
CA ASN A 773 -22.27 -33.58 13.87
C ASN A 773 -22.28 -34.78 14.83
N ILE A 774 -21.44 -35.81 14.61
CA ILE A 774 -21.42 -37.03 15.42
C ILE A 774 -19.99 -37.29 15.89
N SER A 775 -19.76 -37.20 17.21
CA SER A 775 -18.47 -37.57 17.80
C SER A 775 -18.32 -39.09 17.79
N HIS A 776 -17.19 -39.57 17.28
CA HIS A 776 -16.77 -40.97 17.41
C HIS A 776 -15.97 -41.22 18.70
N ASN A 777 -15.72 -40.16 19.48
CA ASN A 777 -15.01 -40.22 20.75
C ASN A 777 -15.98 -40.36 21.93
N ASP A 778 -15.45 -40.88 23.05
CA ASP A 778 -16.18 -41.07 24.32
C ASP A 778 -16.75 -39.78 24.93
N HIS A 779 -16.28 -38.61 24.47
CA HIS A 779 -16.73 -37.29 24.90
C HIS A 779 -18.05 -36.82 24.27
N GLY A 780 -18.63 -37.59 23.35
CA GLY A 780 -19.86 -37.22 22.64
C GLY A 780 -21.11 -37.04 23.53
N TYR A 781 -21.06 -37.53 24.77
CA TYR A 781 -22.14 -37.43 25.77
C TYR A 781 -21.90 -36.37 26.86
N ASP A 782 -20.81 -35.61 26.78
CA ASP A 782 -20.42 -34.62 27.80
C ASP A 782 -21.53 -33.59 28.08
N TYR A 783 -22.33 -33.23 27.07
CA TYR A 783 -23.45 -32.30 27.21
C TYR A 783 -24.56 -32.81 28.16
N LEU A 784 -24.70 -34.13 28.32
CA LEU A 784 -25.61 -34.76 29.29
C LEU A 784 -24.91 -34.91 30.65
N MET A 785 -23.68 -35.43 30.65
CA MET A 785 -22.94 -35.81 31.86
C MET A 785 -22.47 -34.61 32.70
N LYS A 786 -22.31 -33.43 32.09
CA LYS A 786 -21.96 -32.18 32.79
C LYS A 786 -23.17 -31.46 33.41
N SER A 787 -24.35 -32.09 33.44
CA SER A 787 -25.54 -31.50 34.06
C SER A 787 -25.36 -31.40 35.59
N PRO A 788 -25.60 -30.22 36.21
CA PRO A 788 -25.46 -30.07 37.66
C PRO A 788 -26.40 -31.02 38.43
N ALA A 789 -25.97 -31.57 39.57
CA ALA A 789 -26.81 -32.45 40.37
C ALA A 789 -28.15 -31.82 40.81
N TRP A 790 -28.16 -30.49 41.00
CA TRP A 790 -29.38 -29.75 41.33
C TRP A 790 -30.39 -29.65 40.18
N SER A 791 -29.99 -30.00 38.95
CA SER A 791 -30.86 -29.92 37.76
C SER A 791 -31.85 -31.08 37.63
N PHE A 792 -31.74 -32.14 38.44
CA PHE A 792 -32.64 -33.29 38.41
C PHE A 792 -33.98 -33.01 39.13
N CYS A 793 -34.72 -32.01 38.67
CA CYS A 793 -36.05 -31.65 39.15
C CYS A 793 -37.03 -31.43 37.99
N MET A 794 -38.32 -31.59 38.25
CA MET A 794 -39.37 -31.43 37.22
C MET A 794 -39.42 -30.00 36.65
N GLU A 795 -39.07 -28.98 37.44
CA GLU A 795 -39.02 -27.59 36.99
C GLU A 795 -37.98 -27.38 35.88
N GLU A 796 -36.79 -27.97 36.00
CA GLU A 796 -35.75 -27.82 34.98
C GLU A 796 -36.09 -28.61 33.71
N VAL A 797 -36.76 -29.77 33.82
CA VAL A 797 -37.31 -30.50 32.65
C VAL A 797 -38.32 -29.63 31.90
N GLN A 798 -39.29 -29.04 32.59
CA GLN A 798 -40.29 -28.15 31.98
C GLN A 798 -39.64 -26.93 31.32
N LYS A 799 -38.61 -26.35 31.95
CA LYS A 799 -37.84 -25.23 31.39
C LYS A 799 -37.06 -25.64 30.14
N LEU A 800 -36.44 -26.82 30.11
CA LEU A 800 -35.76 -27.34 28.92
C LEU A 800 -36.75 -27.61 27.78
N LEU A 801 -37.92 -28.17 28.07
CA LEU A 801 -38.99 -28.38 27.09
C LEU A 801 -39.53 -27.05 26.55
N SER A 802 -39.72 -26.05 27.41
CA SER A 802 -40.16 -24.70 26.99
C SER A 802 -39.14 -24.05 26.06
N LYS A 803 -37.84 -24.10 26.42
CA LYS A 803 -36.74 -23.62 25.56
C LYS A 803 -36.65 -24.39 24.23
N LYS A 804 -36.92 -25.70 24.25
CA LYS A 804 -36.97 -26.51 23.03
C LYS A 804 -38.06 -25.99 22.09
N VAL A 805 -39.27 -25.76 22.59
CA VAL A 805 -40.39 -25.22 21.79
C VAL A 805 -40.06 -23.83 21.25
N GLU A 806 -39.45 -22.96 22.07
CA GLU A 806 -38.97 -21.64 21.62
C GLU A 806 -37.98 -21.75 20.44
N LYS A 807 -37.01 -22.67 20.54
CA LYS A 807 -36.03 -22.93 19.48
C LYS A 807 -36.60 -23.61 18.24
N GLU A 808 -37.61 -24.47 18.41
CA GLU A 808 -38.36 -25.06 17.29
C GLU A 808 -39.13 -23.99 16.52
N ASN A 809 -39.76 -23.04 17.20
CA ASN A 809 -40.42 -21.90 16.56
C ASN A 809 -39.41 -21.00 15.82
N GLU A 810 -38.25 -20.70 16.43
CA GLU A 810 -37.18 -19.93 15.80
C GLU A 810 -36.67 -20.63 14.50
N LEU A 811 -36.52 -21.95 14.56
CA LEU A 811 -36.12 -22.77 13.40
C LEU A 811 -37.16 -22.74 12.28
N GLU A 812 -38.45 -22.84 12.61
CA GLU A 812 -39.53 -22.75 11.62
C GLU A 812 -39.58 -21.37 10.95
N ASP A 813 -39.42 -20.31 11.73
CA ASP A 813 -39.39 -18.94 11.21
C ASP A 813 -38.18 -18.71 10.30
N LEU A 814 -37.00 -19.21 10.70
CA LEU A 814 -35.80 -19.14 9.87
C LEU A 814 -35.94 -19.92 8.56
N ARG A 815 -36.58 -21.10 8.59
CA ARG A 815 -36.85 -21.88 7.37
C ARG A 815 -37.73 -21.11 6.39
N LYS A 816 -38.74 -20.39 6.89
CA LYS A 816 -39.64 -19.55 6.08
C LYS A 816 -38.97 -18.31 5.50
N LYS A 817 -37.96 -17.73 6.18
CA LYS A 817 -37.24 -16.55 5.69
C LYS A 817 -36.40 -16.87 4.45
N THR A 818 -36.50 -16.05 3.40
CA THR A 818 -35.58 -16.16 2.25
C THR A 818 -34.24 -15.48 2.58
N PRO A 819 -33.12 -15.94 1.98
CA PRO A 819 -31.81 -15.28 2.11
C PRO A 819 -31.86 -13.78 1.77
N GLN A 820 -32.62 -13.42 0.73
CA GLN A 820 -32.86 -12.03 0.33
C GLN A 820 -33.51 -11.21 1.45
N ARG A 821 -34.54 -11.76 2.11
CA ARG A 821 -35.23 -11.09 3.21
C ARG A 821 -34.31 -10.91 4.42
N MET A 822 -33.50 -11.92 4.75
CA MET A 822 -32.50 -11.80 5.81
C MET A 822 -31.52 -10.66 5.52
N TRP A 823 -31.09 -10.53 4.26
CA TRP A 823 -30.20 -9.44 3.87
C TRP A 823 -30.88 -8.07 3.97
N ILE A 824 -32.13 -7.94 3.52
CA ILE A 824 -32.89 -6.68 3.65
C ILE A 824 -33.04 -6.28 5.13
N GLU A 825 -33.29 -7.24 6.03
CA GLU A 825 -33.36 -7.01 7.47
C GLU A 825 -32.02 -6.45 8.01
N ASP A 826 -30.89 -7.09 7.68
CA ASP A 826 -29.56 -6.62 8.08
C ASP A 826 -29.23 -5.21 7.53
N LEU A 827 -29.62 -4.91 6.27
CA LEU A 827 -29.42 -3.59 5.66
C LEU A 827 -30.27 -2.50 6.32
N ASN A 828 -31.51 -2.82 6.70
CA ASN A 828 -32.39 -1.88 7.40
C ASN A 828 -31.90 -1.60 8.82
N ASP A 829 -31.47 -2.63 9.54
CA ASP A 829 -30.83 -2.52 10.85
C ASP A 829 -29.60 -1.60 10.79
N PHE A 830 -28.76 -1.79 9.76
CA PHE A 830 -27.59 -0.96 9.51
C PHE A 830 -27.98 0.50 9.27
N LEU A 831 -28.95 0.78 8.39
CA LEU A 831 -29.39 2.14 8.10
C LEU A 831 -29.99 2.82 9.34
N ALA A 832 -30.80 2.11 10.11
CA ALA A 832 -31.38 2.63 11.35
C ALA A 832 -30.28 3.05 12.34
N PHE A 833 -29.26 2.22 12.52
CA PHE A 833 -28.13 2.55 13.39
C PHE A 833 -27.27 3.69 12.84
N TRP A 834 -27.02 3.68 11.52
CA TRP A 834 -26.24 4.71 10.84
C TRP A 834 -26.89 6.08 11.00
N ASP A 835 -28.21 6.16 10.87
CA ASP A 835 -28.97 7.41 10.96
C ASP A 835 -28.90 8.00 12.36
N VAL A 836 -29.02 7.18 13.40
CA VAL A 836 -28.83 7.59 14.80
C VAL A 836 -27.41 8.12 15.00
N SER A 837 -26.40 7.45 14.44
CA SER A 837 -24.99 7.85 14.61
C SER A 837 -24.68 9.20 13.94
N ILE A 838 -25.25 9.48 12.76
CA ILE A 838 -25.13 10.79 12.11
C ILE A 838 -25.88 11.86 12.90
N TYR A 839 -27.10 11.56 13.37
CA TYR A 839 -27.95 12.56 14.02
C TYR A 839 -27.37 13.03 15.36
N PHE A 840 -26.81 12.12 16.16
CA PHE A 840 -26.08 12.48 17.38
C PHE A 840 -24.89 13.41 17.09
N MET A 841 -24.16 13.15 16.00
CA MET A 841 -23.03 13.99 15.58
C MET A 841 -23.49 15.38 15.13
N HIS A 842 -24.57 15.46 14.34
CA HIS A 842 -25.18 16.72 13.91
C HIS A 842 -25.73 17.53 15.09
N LEU A 843 -26.34 16.87 16.08
CA LEU A 843 -26.85 17.50 17.29
C LEU A 843 -25.70 18.11 18.10
N ILE A 844 -24.60 17.38 18.31
CA ILE A 844 -23.39 17.88 18.98
C ILE A 844 -22.79 19.08 18.23
N LEU A 845 -22.70 19.02 16.90
CA LEU A 845 -22.22 20.13 16.08
C LEU A 845 -23.14 21.35 16.14
N TYR A 846 -24.45 21.15 16.15
CA TYR A 846 -25.45 22.21 16.28
C TYR A 846 -25.38 22.90 17.65
N ILE A 847 -25.21 22.13 18.72
CA ILE A 847 -25.06 22.64 20.10
C ILE A 847 -23.77 23.45 20.23
N LYS A 848 -22.64 22.93 19.71
CA LYS A 848 -21.35 23.65 19.72
C LYS A 848 -21.39 24.94 18.89
N ARG A 849 -22.11 24.95 17.77
CA ARG A 849 -22.23 26.13 16.89
C ARG A 849 -23.08 27.24 17.52
N ASN A 850 -23.99 26.90 18.43
CA ASN A 850 -24.93 27.84 19.04
C ASN A 850 -24.68 28.12 20.54
N ASN A 851 -23.60 27.61 21.14
CA ASN A 851 -23.28 27.76 22.57
C ASN A 851 -24.47 27.42 23.51
N LEU A 852 -25.26 26.41 23.15
CA LEU A 852 -26.39 25.98 23.96
C LEU A 852 -25.91 25.08 25.11
N ILE A 853 -26.28 25.42 26.35
CA ILE A 853 -26.02 24.58 27.53
C ILE A 853 -27.07 23.47 27.55
N ILE A 854 -26.64 22.20 27.49
CA ILE A 854 -27.54 21.07 27.75
C ILE A 854 -27.59 20.84 29.26
N ILE A 855 -28.78 20.99 29.85
CA ILE A 855 -29.11 20.39 31.14
C ILE A 855 -29.41 18.91 30.83
N THR A 856 -28.49 18.02 31.18
CA THR A 856 -28.65 16.57 30.96
C THR A 856 -29.75 16.00 31.85
N SER A 857 -30.82 15.52 31.22
CA SER A 857 -31.76 14.54 31.78
C SER A 857 -32.11 13.56 30.66
N ILE A 858 -31.41 12.42 30.66
CA ILE A 858 -31.75 11.04 30.22
C ILE A 858 -30.46 10.34 29.83
#